data_AF-A0A060XBF4-F1
#
_entry.id   AF-A0A060XBF4-F1
#
_cell.length_a   1.000
_cell.length_b   1.000
_cell.length_c   1.000
_cell.angle_alpha   90.00
_cell.angle_beta   90.00
_cell.angle_gamma   90.00
#
_symmetry.space_group_name_H-M   'P 1'
#
loop_
_entity.id
_entity.type
_entity.pdbx_description
1 polymer ?
#
loop_
_entity_poly.entity_id
_entity_poly.type
_entity_poly.pdbx_seq_one_letter_code
_entity_poly.pdbx_strand_id
1 'polypeptide(L)'
;MRSIGWLSPVNSSRSNALGALPRHGRTHSLNGQMYVNGSGYFADLADALEQAKEEIFITDWWLSPEVFLKRPATDTYWRLDQILKRKAEQGVKVCVLLYKEVEMALGINSGHSKRTLMDMHPNIKVMRHPNHMSAVVFLWAHHEKMVAIDQSVAFVGGLDLAFGRWDDSQYRLTDTETTNHISEDEPKAPLAEPEAADSGDQVDGSDLAQDPKPTEPEEVNHVDLTNNTQLWLGKDYSNFIRKDWVQLDRPFEDNIDRTEVPRMPWRDLSAALHGKAARDVARHFIQRWNFAKIFKYKNIRGKFFPCLLPKSHSTVDPLPFTVPGSGKASVQVLRSVDRWSAGTCESSILNAYIHTIENSEHYIYIENQFFISCADGKNVHNGIGDAIVKRILRAHSEQKKYRVFVVVPLLPGFEGDISEGGGNAIQAILHFTYRTMCRGEYSILMRLRELENQWSKYITLCGLRTHSQISQSLVTELIYVHSKTLIADDRRYIIGSANINDRSMLGSRDSELALLVEDEERVPSIMGGEEYQAGPLTLALRKECFRVLLGADSDPKIDIDDPISDRFFLLGWNAAAKLNAKIYDKVFRCLPCNSVHSMRELKEHSGLERLCDTDPQQAKEELEAVRGLLVHFPLNFLSEETSTSWIVALFLEDPAGIFELVEVVGNGTYGQVYKGRHVKTGQLAAIKVMDVTEEEEEEIKAEINMLKKYSHHRNIATYYGAFVKKSPPGHDDHLWLVMEFCGAGSVTDLVKNTKGNSLKEDWIAYICREILRGLSHLHQHKVIHRDIKGQNVLLTENAEVKLVDFGVSAQLDRTVGRRNTFIGTPYWMAPEVIACDENPDSTYDYRSDIWSLGITAIETAEGAPRKYSTVSPHTHLTPLYYPIHLQHTHTHTHSHETALSPALKNTFRIT
;
A
#
# COMPACT_ATOMS: atom_id res chain seq x y z
N MET A 1 30.88 8.37 23.05
CA MET A 1 32.17 9.07 22.90
C MET A 1 33.33 8.08 23.02
N ARG A 2 33.93 7.73 21.87
CA ARG A 2 35.36 7.48 21.62
C ARG A 2 35.46 7.18 20.12
N SER A 3 36.04 8.13 19.41
CA SER A 3 36.23 8.17 17.97
C SER A 3 37.24 7.13 17.52
N ILE A 4 36.87 6.30 16.55
CA ILE A 4 37.83 5.61 15.68
C ILE A 4 37.66 6.27 14.31
N GLY A 5 38.63 7.10 13.95
CA GLY A 5 38.58 7.97 12.79
C GLY A 5 38.87 7.22 11.50
N TRP A 6 38.00 7.40 10.51
CA TRP A 6 38.28 7.30 9.07
C TRP A 6 37.24 8.13 8.30
N LEU A 7 37.30 9.46 8.44
CA LEU A 7 36.65 10.40 7.52
C LEU A 7 37.46 11.69 7.55
N SER A 8 38.28 11.92 6.53
CA SER A 8 38.76 13.28 6.23
C SER A 8 37.68 14.00 5.43
N PRO A 9 37.17 15.14 5.91
CA PRO A 9 36.32 16.01 5.11
C PRO A 9 37.23 16.85 4.20
N VAL A 10 37.09 16.73 2.88
CA VAL A 10 37.68 17.71 1.97
C VAL A 10 36.71 18.89 1.91
N ASN A 11 37.15 19.99 2.51
CA ASN A 11 36.46 21.28 2.55
C ASN A 11 36.12 21.82 1.16
N SER A 12 34.93 22.39 1.08
CA SER A 12 34.48 23.31 0.05
C SER A 12 35.26 24.62 0.12
N SER A 13 35.85 25.05 -1.00
CA SER A 13 35.83 26.45 -1.45
C SER A 13 36.49 26.64 -2.82
N ARG A 14 35.79 27.40 -3.68
CA ARG A 14 36.19 28.03 -4.95
C ARG A 14 36.30 27.16 -6.21
N SER A 15 35.24 27.16 -7.02
CA SER A 15 35.15 27.96 -8.26
C SER A 15 33.88 27.59 -9.04
N ASN A 16 33.19 28.62 -9.57
CA ASN A 16 32.09 28.48 -10.52
C ASN A 16 32.64 27.93 -11.85
N ALA A 17 32.22 26.72 -12.24
CA ALA A 17 32.02 26.30 -13.63
C ALA A 17 31.33 24.92 -13.64
N LEU A 18 30.46 24.73 -14.63
CA LEU A 18 29.70 23.52 -14.93
C LEU A 18 30.53 22.21 -14.91
N GLY A 19 29.89 21.11 -14.49
CA GLY A 19 30.28 19.74 -14.85
C GLY A 19 30.90 18.87 -13.75
N ALA A 20 30.08 18.35 -12.82
CA ALA A 20 30.33 17.05 -12.16
C ALA A 20 29.10 16.64 -11.33
N LEU A 21 28.48 15.50 -11.67
CA LEU A 21 27.56 14.80 -10.78
C LEU A 21 28.28 14.50 -9.44
N PRO A 22 27.60 14.58 -8.27
CA PRO A 22 28.20 14.23 -6.99
C PRO A 22 28.78 12.80 -7.03
N ARG A 23 30.08 12.66 -6.77
CA ARG A 23 30.83 11.39 -6.86
C ARG A 23 30.55 10.47 -5.67
N HIS A 24 29.39 9.84 -5.65
CA HIS A 24 29.23 8.51 -5.10
C HIS A 24 28.87 7.55 -6.25
N GLY A 25 29.61 6.43 -6.32
CA GLY A 25 29.69 5.56 -7.49
C GLY A 25 30.88 5.93 -8.37
N ARG A 26 31.84 5.01 -8.54
CA ARG A 26 32.84 5.13 -9.60
C ARG A 26 32.20 4.57 -10.87
N THR A 27 32.36 5.26 -11.98
CA THR A 27 31.99 4.70 -13.29
C THR A 27 32.87 3.49 -13.60
N HIS A 28 32.25 2.40 -14.03
CA HIS A 28 32.94 1.15 -14.31
C HIS A 28 32.54 0.58 -15.67
N SER A 29 33.53 0.32 -16.54
CA SER A 29 33.36 -0.49 -17.76
C SER A 29 33.11 -1.93 -17.37
N LEU A 30 31.92 -2.46 -17.64
CA LEU A 30 31.44 -3.76 -17.16
C LEU A 30 30.47 -4.40 -18.13
N ASN A 31 30.33 -5.72 -18.00
CA ASN A 31 29.31 -6.48 -18.68
C ASN A 31 27.95 -6.32 -17.95
N GLY A 32 26.89 -5.95 -18.67
CA GLY A 32 25.53 -5.87 -18.14
C GLY A 32 24.51 -6.46 -19.10
N GLN A 33 23.46 -7.06 -18.55
CA GLN A 33 22.32 -7.63 -19.27
C GLN A 33 21.05 -6.85 -18.91
N MET A 34 20.17 -6.64 -19.89
CA MET A 34 18.91 -5.95 -19.71
C MET A 34 17.74 -6.92 -19.80
N TYR A 35 16.65 -6.62 -19.07
CA TYR A 35 15.45 -7.42 -19.09
C TYR A 35 14.22 -6.55 -19.30
N VAL A 36 13.36 -7.00 -20.20
CA VAL A 36 11.98 -6.55 -20.33
C VAL A 36 11.10 -7.67 -19.79
N ASN A 37 10.29 -7.35 -18.79
CA ASN A 37 9.44 -8.25 -17.99
C ASN A 37 10.18 -9.24 -17.10
N GLY A 38 9.41 -9.96 -16.26
CA GLY A 38 9.92 -10.86 -15.24
C GLY A 38 10.45 -12.19 -15.78
N SER A 39 9.97 -12.69 -16.92
CA SER A 39 10.31 -14.05 -17.38
C SER A 39 11.81 -14.29 -17.55
N GLY A 40 12.50 -13.45 -18.33
CA GLY A 40 13.96 -13.55 -18.50
C GLY A 40 14.72 -13.20 -17.23
N TYR A 41 14.28 -12.17 -16.51
CA TYR A 41 14.91 -11.72 -15.26
C TYR A 41 14.94 -12.83 -14.20
N PHE A 42 13.80 -13.46 -13.94
CA PHE A 42 13.68 -14.50 -12.91
C PHE A 42 14.41 -15.78 -13.33
N ALA A 43 14.41 -16.13 -14.62
CA ALA A 43 15.14 -17.30 -15.11
C ALA A 43 16.66 -17.16 -14.90
N ASP A 44 17.25 -16.05 -15.33
CA ASP A 44 18.69 -15.80 -15.17
C ASP A 44 19.07 -15.58 -13.71
N LEU A 45 18.18 -14.98 -12.91
CA LEU A 45 18.37 -14.88 -11.47
C LEU A 45 18.39 -16.26 -10.79
N ALA A 46 17.53 -17.18 -11.20
CA ALA A 46 17.51 -18.54 -10.66
C ALA A 46 18.83 -19.27 -10.95
N ASP A 47 19.34 -19.15 -12.17
CA ASP A 47 20.64 -19.74 -12.57
C ASP A 47 21.81 -19.09 -11.84
N ALA A 48 21.74 -17.78 -11.59
CA ALA A 48 22.74 -17.06 -10.81
C ALA A 48 22.73 -17.49 -9.33
N LEU A 49 21.54 -17.65 -8.72
CA LEU A 49 21.39 -18.11 -7.33
C LEU A 49 21.94 -19.53 -7.16
N GLU A 50 21.67 -20.43 -8.10
CA GLU A 50 22.17 -21.81 -8.06
C GLU A 50 23.71 -21.87 -8.10
N GLN A 51 24.35 -20.87 -8.72
CA GLN A 51 25.81 -20.75 -8.81
C GLN A 51 26.48 -20.11 -7.58
N ALA A 52 25.72 -19.57 -6.62
CA ALA A 52 26.27 -18.89 -5.44
C ALA A 52 27.18 -19.82 -4.60
N LYS A 53 28.29 -19.27 -4.07
CA LYS A 53 29.27 -20.04 -3.27
C LYS A 53 29.48 -19.52 -1.86
N GLU A 54 29.22 -18.24 -1.62
CA GLU A 54 29.57 -17.60 -0.35
C GLU A 54 28.39 -16.83 0.24
N GLU A 55 27.80 -15.91 -0.53
CA GLU A 55 26.87 -14.90 -0.01
C GLU A 55 25.75 -14.60 -1.02
N ILE A 56 24.51 -14.57 -0.53
CA ILE A 56 23.34 -14.06 -1.26
C ILE A 56 22.74 -12.93 -0.43
N PHE A 57 22.66 -11.73 -1.00
CA PHE A 57 22.03 -10.56 -0.40
C PHE A 57 20.77 -10.20 -1.17
N ILE A 58 19.66 -9.97 -0.47
CA ILE A 58 18.36 -9.66 -1.09
C ILE A 58 17.72 -8.47 -0.38
N THR A 59 17.28 -7.45 -1.13
CA THR A 59 16.31 -6.45 -0.65
C THR A 59 15.06 -6.52 -1.49
N ASP A 60 13.92 -6.45 -0.83
CA ASP A 60 12.62 -6.39 -1.49
C ASP A 60 11.67 -5.52 -0.67
N TRP A 61 10.76 -4.84 -1.36
CA TRP A 61 9.62 -4.18 -0.71
C TRP A 61 8.60 -5.24 -0.27
N TRP A 62 8.42 -6.27 -1.09
CA TRP A 62 7.63 -7.47 -0.78
C TRP A 62 8.33 -8.70 -1.36
N LEU A 63 8.45 -9.78 -0.59
CA LEU A 63 9.02 -11.06 -1.03
C LEU A 63 8.04 -12.19 -0.73
N SER A 64 7.71 -12.98 -1.75
CA SER A 64 6.91 -14.21 -1.63
C SER A 64 7.84 -15.44 -1.68
N PRO A 65 8.09 -16.14 -0.56
CA PRO A 65 9.04 -17.26 -0.54
C PRO A 65 8.73 -18.35 -1.56
N GLU A 66 7.45 -18.61 -1.83
CA GLU A 66 6.96 -19.71 -2.66
C GLU A 66 6.86 -19.34 -4.15
N VAL A 67 7.35 -18.17 -4.56
CA VAL A 67 7.33 -17.76 -5.97
C VAL A 67 8.24 -18.68 -6.83
N PHE A 68 7.74 -19.09 -7.99
CA PHE A 68 8.51 -19.83 -8.99
C PHE A 68 9.26 -18.88 -9.92
N LEU A 69 10.59 -19.08 -10.01
CA LEU A 69 11.45 -18.26 -10.85
C LEU A 69 11.52 -18.74 -12.31
N LYS A 70 11.24 -20.02 -12.56
CA LYS A 70 11.11 -20.61 -13.92
C LYS A 70 9.76 -21.28 -14.07
N ARG A 71 9.17 -21.17 -15.27
CA ARG A 71 7.77 -21.54 -15.54
C ARG A 71 7.57 -22.17 -16.92
N PRO A 72 6.54 -23.02 -17.13
CA PRO A 72 5.63 -23.58 -16.10
C PRO A 72 6.40 -24.43 -15.09
N ALA A 73 5.94 -24.46 -13.84
CA ALA A 73 6.58 -25.23 -12.79
C ALA A 73 6.20 -26.72 -12.91
N THR A 74 7.19 -27.60 -13.10
CA THR A 74 6.99 -29.06 -13.16
C THR A 74 7.36 -29.75 -11.84
N ASP A 75 8.12 -29.06 -11.00
CA ASP A 75 8.56 -29.49 -9.68
C ASP A 75 8.82 -28.24 -8.81
N THR A 76 9.34 -28.43 -7.60
CA THR A 76 9.67 -27.35 -6.66
C THR A 76 11.12 -26.85 -6.78
N TYR A 77 11.90 -27.35 -7.73
CA TYR A 77 13.34 -27.08 -7.83
C TYR A 77 13.63 -25.59 -8.04
N TRP A 78 12.84 -24.92 -8.89
CA TRP A 78 12.99 -23.49 -9.21
C TRP A 78 12.15 -22.55 -8.34
N ARG A 79 11.62 -23.04 -7.22
CA ARG A 79 10.94 -22.22 -6.21
C ARG A 79 11.97 -21.47 -5.36
N LEU A 80 11.74 -20.18 -5.11
CA LEU A 80 12.74 -19.30 -4.49
C LEU A 80 13.21 -19.82 -3.13
N ASP A 81 12.28 -20.15 -2.23
CA ASP A 81 12.57 -20.74 -0.93
C ASP A 81 13.45 -22.01 -1.04
N GLN A 82 13.13 -22.91 -1.97
CA GLN A 82 13.88 -24.15 -2.18
C GLN A 82 15.29 -23.91 -2.70
N ILE A 83 15.48 -22.96 -3.63
CA ILE A 83 16.83 -22.56 -4.08
C ILE A 83 17.62 -22.05 -2.86
N LEU A 84 17.07 -21.10 -2.11
CA LEU A 84 17.76 -20.51 -0.95
C LEU A 84 18.09 -21.55 0.12
N LYS A 85 17.20 -22.51 0.38
CA LYS A 85 17.44 -23.64 1.29
C LYS A 85 18.62 -24.49 0.84
N ARG A 86 18.62 -24.96 -0.41
CA ARG A 86 19.71 -25.79 -0.96
C ARG A 86 21.06 -25.06 -0.91
N LYS A 87 21.09 -23.77 -1.25
CA LYS A 87 22.32 -22.97 -1.17
C LYS A 87 22.77 -22.79 0.28
N ALA A 88 21.84 -22.57 1.21
CA ALA A 88 22.13 -22.45 2.62
C ALA A 88 22.71 -23.75 3.22
N GLU A 89 22.20 -24.92 2.81
CA GLU A 89 22.72 -26.26 3.16
C GLU A 89 24.14 -26.49 2.62
N GLN A 90 24.47 -25.93 1.46
CA GLN A 90 25.82 -25.92 0.89
C GLN A 90 26.78 -24.92 1.58
N GLY A 91 26.32 -24.20 2.60
CA GLY A 91 27.13 -23.26 3.38
C GLY A 91 27.05 -21.79 2.94
N VAL A 92 26.25 -21.46 1.92
CA VAL A 92 26.04 -20.08 1.47
C VAL A 92 25.29 -19.28 2.54
N LYS A 93 25.74 -18.06 2.83
CA LYS A 93 25.07 -17.16 3.77
C LYS A 93 24.02 -16.35 3.02
N VAL A 94 22.76 -16.52 3.40
CA VAL A 94 21.64 -15.79 2.78
C VAL A 94 21.19 -14.70 3.75
N CYS A 95 21.32 -13.44 3.35
CA CYS A 95 20.90 -12.27 4.12
C CYS A 95 19.81 -11.51 3.36
N VAL A 96 18.63 -11.39 3.96
CA VAL A 96 17.46 -10.72 3.36
C VAL A 96 17.07 -9.52 4.21
N LEU A 97 16.87 -8.36 3.58
CA LEU A 97 16.39 -7.14 4.22
C LEU A 97 15.06 -6.74 3.60
N LEU A 98 13.97 -6.98 4.33
CA LEU A 98 12.61 -6.69 3.90
C LEU A 98 12.11 -5.36 4.48
N TYR A 99 11.25 -4.68 3.73
CA TYR A 99 10.41 -3.63 4.30
C TYR A 99 9.50 -4.23 5.40
N LYS A 100 9.35 -3.49 6.51
CA LYS A 100 8.35 -3.78 7.54
C LYS A 100 7.16 -2.83 7.33
N GLU A 101 6.10 -3.36 6.78
CA GLU A 101 4.83 -2.69 6.59
C GLU A 101 4.15 -2.29 7.90
N VAL A 102 3.22 -1.34 7.78
CA VAL A 102 2.16 -1.13 8.75
C VAL A 102 1.08 -2.16 8.43
N GLU A 103 0.97 -3.21 9.24
CA GLU A 103 0.17 -4.42 8.94
C GLU A 103 -1.32 -4.12 8.70
N MET A 104 -1.86 -3.01 9.23
CA MET A 104 -3.24 -2.58 8.99
C MET A 104 -3.46 -1.88 7.63
N ALA A 105 -2.39 -1.39 7.00
CA ALA A 105 -2.46 -0.59 5.78
C ALA A 105 -2.00 -1.34 4.52
N LEU A 106 -1.22 -2.42 4.66
CA LEU A 106 -0.65 -3.18 3.55
C LEU A 106 -0.70 -4.68 3.83
N GLY A 107 -1.22 -5.44 2.87
CA GLY A 107 -1.39 -6.90 2.95
C GLY A 107 -0.15 -7.75 2.65
N ILE A 108 1.05 -7.17 2.55
CA ILE A 108 2.26 -7.88 2.05
C ILE A 108 2.79 -8.97 3.01
N ASN A 109 2.41 -8.92 4.29
CA ASN A 109 2.76 -9.89 5.34
C ASN A 109 4.26 -10.26 5.39
N SER A 110 5.14 -9.27 5.55
CA SER A 110 6.59 -9.53 5.65
C SER A 110 6.95 -10.41 6.87
N GLY A 111 6.04 -10.49 7.86
CA GLY A 111 6.15 -11.38 9.00
C GLY A 111 6.05 -12.86 8.64
N HIS A 112 5.21 -13.22 7.67
CA HIS A 112 5.16 -14.55 7.07
C HIS A 112 6.46 -14.84 6.33
N SER A 113 6.88 -14.00 5.37
CA SER A 113 8.10 -14.23 4.58
C SER A 113 9.34 -14.39 5.46
N LYS A 114 9.45 -13.59 6.52
CA LYS A 114 10.53 -13.72 7.51
C LYS A 114 10.54 -15.08 8.19
N ARG A 115 9.38 -15.57 8.68
CA ARG A 115 9.29 -16.84 9.40
C ARG A 115 9.61 -17.99 8.46
N THR A 116 8.93 -18.06 7.33
CA THR A 116 9.13 -19.10 6.30
C THR A 116 10.61 -19.22 5.92
N LEU A 117 11.28 -18.12 5.58
CA LEU A 117 12.69 -18.16 5.20
C LEU A 117 13.64 -18.51 6.35
N MET A 118 13.42 -17.97 7.56
CA MET A 118 14.31 -18.23 8.70
C MET A 118 14.18 -19.63 9.28
N ASP A 119 13.00 -20.26 9.14
CA ASP A 119 12.73 -21.60 9.66
C ASP A 119 13.32 -22.69 8.74
N MET A 120 13.66 -22.37 7.49
CA MET A 120 14.26 -23.33 6.56
C MET A 120 15.70 -23.75 6.90
N HIS A 121 16.58 -22.81 7.27
CA HIS A 121 17.99 -23.12 7.55
C HIS A 121 18.69 -22.02 8.37
N PRO A 122 19.59 -22.35 9.32
CA PRO A 122 20.29 -21.36 10.16
C PRO A 122 21.19 -20.36 9.41
N ASN A 123 21.65 -20.69 8.19
CA ASN A 123 22.41 -19.75 7.34
C ASN A 123 21.53 -18.69 6.67
N ILE A 124 20.21 -18.78 6.78
CA ILE A 124 19.26 -17.78 6.26
C ILE A 124 18.91 -16.79 7.38
N LYS A 125 19.20 -15.51 7.16
CA LYS A 125 18.95 -14.42 8.11
C LYS A 125 18.10 -13.34 7.46
N VAL A 126 16.94 -13.07 8.05
CA VAL A 126 16.00 -12.06 7.55
C VAL A 126 15.80 -10.95 8.57
N MET A 127 16.06 -9.70 8.16
CA MET A 127 15.74 -8.49 8.92
C MET A 127 14.59 -7.73 8.28
N ARG A 128 13.76 -7.11 9.12
CA ARG A 128 12.67 -6.21 8.70
C ARG A 128 12.92 -4.81 9.25
N HIS A 129 12.79 -3.78 8.43
CA HIS A 129 12.96 -2.37 8.80
C HIS A 129 11.98 -1.48 8.01
N PRO A 130 11.48 -0.36 8.55
CA PRO A 130 11.73 0.23 9.88
C PRO A 130 11.06 -0.51 11.03
N ASN A 131 11.44 -0.19 12.26
CA ASN A 131 10.60 -0.53 13.42
C ASN A 131 9.68 0.66 13.67
N HIS A 132 8.39 0.49 13.38
CA HIS A 132 7.36 1.36 13.92
C HIS A 132 7.36 1.17 15.45
N MET A 133 7.76 2.20 16.20
CA MET A 133 7.55 2.24 17.65
C MET A 133 6.13 2.78 17.87
N SER A 134 5.52 2.50 19.01
CA SER A 134 4.16 2.95 19.37
C SER A 134 3.93 4.47 19.26
N ALA A 135 5.01 5.22 19.09
CA ALA A 135 5.09 6.67 19.06
C ALA A 135 5.40 7.30 17.70
N VAL A 136 5.93 6.52 16.74
CA VAL A 136 6.46 7.05 15.47
C VAL A 136 6.15 6.05 14.36
N VAL A 137 5.17 6.38 13.51
CA VAL A 137 4.86 5.64 12.28
C VAL A 137 5.69 6.23 11.14
N PHE A 138 6.63 5.46 10.61
CA PHE A 138 7.36 5.88 9.41
C PHE A 138 6.48 5.68 8.18
N LEU A 139 6.08 6.78 7.55
CA LEU A 139 5.32 6.79 6.29
C LEU A 139 6.11 6.24 5.08
N TRP A 140 7.44 6.22 5.20
CA TRP A 140 8.36 5.85 4.12
C TRP A 140 8.72 4.36 4.15
N ALA A 141 9.03 3.84 2.98
CA ALA A 141 9.34 2.42 2.77
C ALA A 141 10.77 2.20 2.27
N HIS A 142 11.21 0.95 2.39
CA HIS A 142 12.34 0.45 1.62
C HIS A 142 11.80 -0.12 0.33
N HIS A 143 12.09 0.55 -0.76
CA HIS A 143 11.43 0.28 -2.03
C HIS A 143 12.39 -0.28 -3.08
N GLU A 144 13.70 -0.35 -2.78
CA GLU A 144 14.69 -0.98 -3.64
C GLU A 144 14.50 -2.50 -3.77
N LYS A 145 14.63 -2.99 -5.00
CA LYS A 145 14.66 -4.42 -5.33
C LYS A 145 16.04 -4.77 -5.85
N MET A 146 16.75 -5.61 -5.11
CA MET A 146 18.06 -6.08 -5.54
C MET A 146 18.36 -7.48 -5.06
N VAL A 147 19.13 -8.20 -5.86
CA VAL A 147 19.83 -9.43 -5.45
C VAL A 147 21.30 -9.30 -5.78
N ALA A 148 22.19 -9.51 -4.80
CA ALA A 148 23.64 -9.54 -5.02
C ALA A 148 24.21 -10.90 -4.60
N ILE A 149 24.92 -11.55 -5.53
CA ILE A 149 25.44 -12.91 -5.39
C ILE A 149 26.97 -12.83 -5.37
N ASP A 150 27.56 -13.34 -4.29
CA ASP A 150 28.99 -13.35 -3.99
C ASP A 150 29.68 -11.99 -4.15
N GLN A 151 28.91 -10.90 -4.05
CA GLN A 151 29.31 -9.52 -4.34
C GLN A 151 30.01 -9.38 -5.71
N SER A 152 29.60 -10.18 -6.69
CA SER A 152 30.23 -10.24 -8.01
C SER A 152 29.22 -10.18 -9.16
N VAL A 153 27.98 -10.59 -8.91
CA VAL A 153 26.84 -10.39 -9.81
C VAL A 153 25.71 -9.75 -9.02
N ALA A 154 25.02 -8.78 -9.61
CA ALA A 154 23.87 -8.15 -8.99
C ALA A 154 22.74 -7.90 -9.99
N PHE A 155 21.51 -8.00 -9.51
CA PHE A 155 20.27 -7.73 -10.21
C PHE A 155 19.61 -6.53 -9.54
N VAL A 156 19.17 -5.54 -10.35
CA VAL A 156 18.55 -4.29 -9.87
C VAL A 156 17.44 -3.87 -10.85
N GLY A 157 16.30 -3.42 -10.35
CA GLY A 157 15.21 -2.92 -11.17
C GLY A 157 13.92 -2.69 -10.40
N GLY A 158 12.78 -2.77 -11.10
CA GLY A 158 11.46 -2.64 -10.51
C GLY A 158 10.85 -3.95 -9.99
N LEU A 159 11.43 -5.11 -10.34
CA LEU A 159 10.86 -6.43 -10.03
C LEU A 159 11.19 -6.89 -8.61
N ASP A 160 10.16 -6.96 -7.76
CA ASP A 160 10.23 -7.67 -6.49
C ASP A 160 10.22 -9.19 -6.72
N LEU A 161 10.85 -9.96 -5.83
CA LEU A 161 10.71 -11.43 -5.77
C LEU A 161 9.37 -11.85 -5.16
N ALA A 162 8.27 -11.47 -5.80
CA ALA A 162 6.92 -11.62 -5.26
C ALA A 162 5.89 -12.03 -6.31
N PHE A 163 4.71 -12.43 -5.83
CA PHE A 163 3.59 -12.83 -6.66
C PHE A 163 3.15 -11.72 -7.63
N GLY A 164 2.70 -12.14 -8.81
CA GLY A 164 2.17 -11.28 -9.87
C GLY A 164 3.21 -10.54 -10.72
N ARG A 165 4.51 -10.62 -10.38
CA ARG A 165 5.60 -9.90 -11.10
C ARG A 165 6.11 -10.63 -12.33
N TRP A 166 5.94 -11.95 -12.39
CA TRP A 166 6.37 -12.73 -13.54
C TRP A 166 5.39 -12.49 -14.69
N ASP A 167 5.94 -12.13 -15.84
CA ASP A 167 5.21 -12.01 -17.08
C ASP A 167 6.21 -12.14 -18.24
N ASP A 168 5.70 -12.43 -19.43
CA ASP A 168 6.44 -12.42 -20.68
C ASP A 168 5.85 -11.39 -21.64
N SER A 169 6.43 -11.25 -22.83
CA SER A 169 5.97 -10.27 -23.81
C SER A 169 4.61 -10.61 -24.45
N GLN A 170 3.97 -11.72 -24.06
CA GLN A 170 2.60 -12.07 -24.49
C GLN A 170 1.53 -11.41 -23.60
N TYR A 171 1.86 -11.05 -22.35
CA TYR A 171 0.94 -10.40 -21.41
C TYR A 171 -0.43 -11.09 -21.32
N ARG A 172 -0.42 -12.42 -21.13
CA ARG A 172 -1.66 -13.22 -21.14
C ARG A 172 -2.61 -12.76 -20.03
N LEU A 173 -3.89 -12.65 -20.36
CA LEU A 173 -4.97 -12.35 -19.40
C LEU A 173 -5.53 -13.60 -18.72
N THR A 174 -5.22 -14.79 -19.23
CA THR A 174 -5.88 -16.05 -18.89
C THR A 174 -4.84 -17.14 -18.63
N ASP A 175 -5.14 -18.02 -17.68
CA ASP A 175 -4.27 -19.15 -17.30
C ASP A 175 -5.10 -20.32 -16.74
N THR A 176 -6.06 -20.75 -17.54
CA THR A 176 -6.90 -21.93 -17.30
C THR A 176 -6.23 -23.17 -17.92
N GLU A 177 -6.35 -24.33 -17.28
CA GLU A 177 -5.90 -25.59 -17.87
C GLU A 177 -6.51 -25.78 -19.27
N THR A 178 -5.67 -26.01 -20.27
CA THR A 178 -6.16 -26.38 -21.59
C THR A 178 -6.70 -27.79 -21.47
N THR A 179 -8.02 -27.96 -21.58
CA THR A 179 -8.58 -29.26 -21.91
C THR A 179 -7.96 -29.64 -23.25
N ASN A 180 -7.01 -30.58 -23.23
CA ASN A 180 -6.62 -31.26 -24.44
C ASN A 180 -7.91 -31.84 -25.03
N HIS A 181 -8.39 -31.24 -26.12
CA HIS A 181 -9.31 -31.88 -27.02
C HIS A 181 -8.62 -33.14 -27.52
N ILE A 182 -8.82 -34.25 -26.80
CA ILE A 182 -8.58 -35.57 -27.34
C ILE A 182 -9.51 -35.65 -28.54
N SER A 183 -8.91 -35.66 -29.73
CA SER A 183 -9.56 -36.00 -30.97
C SER A 183 -10.36 -37.28 -30.75
N GLU A 184 -11.68 -37.19 -30.88
CA GLU A 184 -12.56 -38.35 -31.06
C GLU A 184 -12.11 -39.06 -32.33
N ASP A 185 -11.29 -40.09 -32.19
CA ASP A 185 -11.19 -41.22 -33.12
C ASP A 185 -10.21 -42.24 -32.52
N GLU A 186 -10.72 -43.14 -31.67
CA GLU A 186 -10.39 -44.59 -31.74
C GLU A 186 -11.26 -45.40 -30.75
N PRO A 187 -11.62 -46.66 -31.08
CA PRO A 187 -12.73 -47.37 -30.43
C PRO A 187 -12.33 -48.08 -29.13
N LYS A 188 -13.18 -47.94 -28.11
CA LYS A 188 -13.09 -48.61 -26.79
C LYS A 188 -13.26 -50.14 -26.91
N ALA A 189 -12.35 -50.89 -26.30
CA ALA A 189 -12.55 -52.31 -25.97
C ALA A 189 -13.20 -52.47 -24.57
N PRO A 190 -13.94 -53.57 -24.29
CA PRO A 190 -14.88 -53.62 -23.15
C PRO A 190 -14.21 -53.94 -21.82
N LEU A 191 -14.67 -53.26 -20.76
CA LEU A 191 -14.37 -53.52 -19.36
C LEU A 191 -15.13 -54.77 -18.86
N ALA A 192 -14.42 -55.64 -18.14
CA ALA A 192 -15.02 -56.73 -17.37
C ALA A 192 -15.19 -56.31 -15.91
N GLU A 193 -16.39 -56.54 -15.37
CA GLU A 193 -16.77 -56.35 -13.96
C GLU A 193 -16.13 -57.43 -13.06
N PRO A 194 -15.84 -57.14 -11.77
CA PRO A 194 -15.65 -58.17 -10.76
C PRO A 194 -16.91 -58.37 -9.92
N GLU A 195 -17.25 -59.65 -9.77
CA GLU A 195 -18.35 -60.19 -8.98
C GLU A 195 -18.16 -59.99 -7.46
N ALA A 196 -19.29 -59.87 -6.78
CA ALA A 196 -19.44 -59.91 -5.33
C ALA A 196 -19.46 -61.37 -4.82
N ALA A 197 -18.85 -61.62 -3.65
CA ALA A 197 -19.23 -62.74 -2.80
C ALA A 197 -18.90 -62.46 -1.32
N ASP A 198 -19.73 -63.06 -0.49
CA ASP A 198 -20.15 -62.68 0.85
C ASP A 198 -19.66 -63.68 1.92
N SER A 199 -19.73 -63.18 3.17
CA SER A 199 -19.93 -63.84 4.48
C SER A 199 -18.91 -64.78 5.15
N GLY A 200 -18.72 -64.50 6.45
CA GLY A 200 -18.16 -65.41 7.45
C GLY A 200 -17.85 -64.76 8.80
N ASP A 201 -18.87 -64.60 9.65
CA ASP A 201 -18.78 -64.16 11.06
C ASP A 201 -17.87 -65.06 11.94
N GLN A 202 -17.14 -64.46 12.90
CA GLN A 202 -17.32 -64.75 14.34
C GLN A 202 -16.50 -63.83 15.25
N VAL A 203 -17.13 -63.51 16.38
CA VAL A 203 -16.77 -62.57 17.43
C VAL A 203 -15.93 -63.27 18.51
N ASP A 204 -14.88 -62.61 19.00
CA ASP A 204 -14.54 -62.69 20.43
C ASP A 204 -13.83 -61.41 20.89
N GLY A 205 -14.31 -60.87 22.01
CA GLY A 205 -13.90 -59.58 22.54
C GLY A 205 -12.83 -59.67 23.63
N SER A 206 -11.98 -58.65 23.70
CA SER A 206 -11.42 -58.16 24.95
C SER A 206 -10.90 -56.74 24.77
N ASP A 207 -11.49 -55.82 25.54
CA ASP A 207 -11.12 -54.42 25.71
C ASP A 207 -9.65 -54.22 26.10
N LEU A 208 -8.97 -53.29 25.42
CA LEU A 208 -8.07 -52.30 26.03
C LEU A 208 -8.04 -51.06 25.13
N ALA A 209 -8.74 -50.02 25.54
CA ALA A 209 -8.70 -48.70 24.90
C ALA A 209 -7.27 -48.14 24.95
N GLN A 210 -6.66 -47.95 23.78
CA GLN A 210 -5.48 -47.09 23.60
C GLN A 210 -5.97 -45.78 22.97
N ASP A 211 -5.64 -44.68 23.64
CA ASP A 211 -5.85 -43.32 23.15
C ASP A 211 -5.30 -43.15 21.72
N PRO A 212 -5.97 -42.36 20.85
CA PRO A 212 -5.44 -42.09 19.52
C PRO A 212 -4.15 -41.30 19.66
N LYS A 213 -3.06 -41.88 19.15
CA LYS A 213 -1.79 -41.18 18.92
C LYS A 213 -2.08 -39.88 18.16
N PRO A 214 -1.46 -38.74 18.53
CA PRO A 214 -1.59 -37.53 17.75
C PRO A 214 -1.00 -37.80 16.36
N THR A 215 -1.85 -37.75 15.34
CA THR A 215 -1.44 -37.64 13.94
C THR A 215 -0.52 -36.45 13.81
N GLU A 216 0.66 -36.69 13.22
CA GLU A 216 1.62 -35.65 12.84
C GLU A 216 0.91 -34.56 12.01
N PRO A 217 1.30 -33.28 12.14
CA PRO A 217 0.68 -32.22 11.37
C PRO A 217 0.93 -32.45 9.88
N GLU A 218 -0.14 -32.61 9.10
CA GLU A 218 -0.08 -32.65 7.64
C GLU A 218 0.70 -31.43 7.12
N GLU A 219 1.74 -31.67 6.30
CA GLU A 219 2.55 -30.62 5.67
C GLU A 219 1.68 -29.79 4.70
N VAL A 220 1.31 -28.58 5.11
CA VAL A 220 0.39 -27.64 4.41
C VAL A 220 0.92 -27.14 3.03
N ASN A 221 2.08 -27.63 2.54
CA ASN A 221 2.79 -27.05 1.38
C ASN A 221 3.09 -28.01 0.23
N HIS A 222 2.52 -29.22 0.21
CA HIS A 222 2.71 -30.16 -0.90
C HIS A 222 1.70 -29.92 -2.03
N VAL A 223 2.17 -29.48 -3.20
CA VAL A 223 1.37 -29.38 -4.44
C VAL A 223 1.95 -30.36 -5.46
N ASP A 224 1.09 -31.19 -6.04
CA ASP A 224 1.48 -32.03 -7.17
C ASP A 224 1.58 -31.19 -8.45
N LEU A 225 2.77 -31.16 -9.05
CA LEU A 225 3.11 -30.35 -10.23
C LEU A 225 3.43 -31.19 -11.45
N THR A 226 3.28 -32.52 -11.37
CA THR A 226 3.79 -33.47 -12.39
C THR A 226 3.19 -33.27 -13.79
N ASN A 227 2.02 -32.64 -13.91
CA ASN A 227 1.38 -32.28 -15.18
C ASN A 227 0.91 -30.82 -15.24
N ASN A 228 1.50 -29.94 -14.44
CA ASN A 228 1.08 -28.54 -14.41
C ASN A 228 1.41 -27.82 -15.73
N THR A 229 0.39 -27.24 -16.36
CA THR A 229 0.54 -26.36 -17.54
C THR A 229 0.36 -24.88 -17.20
N GLN A 230 -0.11 -24.56 -16.00
CA GLN A 230 -0.37 -23.19 -15.57
C GLN A 230 0.93 -22.43 -15.33
N LEU A 231 0.92 -21.16 -15.70
CA LEU A 231 2.06 -20.27 -15.53
C LEU A 231 2.00 -19.49 -14.22
N TRP A 232 0.83 -19.16 -13.69
CA TRP A 232 0.69 -18.42 -12.43
C TRP A 232 -0.07 -19.30 -11.44
N LEU A 233 0.60 -19.92 -10.48
CA LEU A 233 -0.07 -20.82 -9.52
C LEU A 233 -0.63 -20.06 -8.32
N GLY A 234 -1.86 -20.38 -7.91
CA GLY A 234 -2.51 -19.82 -6.72
C GLY A 234 -2.49 -18.28 -6.66
N LYS A 235 -1.92 -17.74 -5.59
CA LYS A 235 -1.81 -16.30 -5.30
C LYS A 235 -1.01 -15.51 -6.34
N ASP A 236 -0.28 -16.20 -7.20
CA ASP A 236 0.47 -15.59 -8.29
C ASP A 236 -0.43 -15.19 -9.48
N TYR A 237 -1.62 -15.77 -9.61
CA TYR A 237 -2.67 -15.27 -10.50
C TYR A 237 -3.47 -14.18 -9.78
N SER A 238 -3.25 -12.94 -10.19
CA SER A 238 -3.72 -11.78 -9.44
C SER A 238 -4.23 -10.64 -10.33
N ASN A 239 -5.23 -9.92 -9.82
CA ASN A 239 -5.66 -8.62 -10.33
C ASN A 239 -5.96 -7.71 -9.13
N PHE A 240 -4.96 -6.89 -8.75
CA PHE A 240 -5.01 -6.08 -7.53
C PHE A 240 -5.86 -4.80 -7.64
N ILE A 241 -6.40 -4.47 -8.82
CA ILE A 241 -7.46 -3.46 -8.93
C ILE A 241 -8.79 -4.08 -8.46
N ARG A 242 -9.02 -5.36 -8.79
CA ARG A 242 -10.23 -6.11 -8.42
C ARG A 242 -10.22 -6.56 -6.97
N LYS A 243 -9.09 -7.08 -6.49
CA LYS A 243 -8.95 -7.61 -5.14
C LYS A 243 -7.48 -7.69 -4.73
N ASP A 244 -7.14 -7.10 -3.59
CA ASP A 244 -5.78 -7.20 -3.03
C ASP A 244 -5.50 -8.61 -2.50
N TRP A 245 -4.22 -8.94 -2.31
CA TRP A 245 -3.80 -10.25 -1.84
C TRP A 245 -4.24 -10.50 -0.39
N VAL A 246 -4.88 -11.65 -0.16
CA VAL A 246 -5.24 -12.12 1.19
C VAL A 246 -4.70 -13.50 1.48
N GLN A 247 -4.55 -13.82 2.77
CA GLN A 247 -4.13 -15.15 3.25
C GLN A 247 -2.84 -15.64 2.57
N LEU A 248 -1.78 -14.83 2.57
CA LEU A 248 -0.51 -15.14 1.91
C LEU A 248 0.18 -16.40 2.45
N ASP A 249 -0.25 -16.90 3.61
CA ASP A 249 0.13 -18.19 4.17
C ASP A 249 -0.44 -19.42 3.42
N ARG A 250 -1.35 -19.20 2.46
CA ARG A 250 -1.88 -20.21 1.55
C ARG A 250 -1.52 -19.86 0.11
N PRO A 251 -0.29 -20.15 -0.33
CA PRO A 251 0.26 -19.58 -1.57
C PRO A 251 -0.33 -20.19 -2.85
N PHE A 252 -0.82 -21.43 -2.79
CA PHE A 252 -1.33 -22.17 -3.94
C PHE A 252 -2.86 -22.15 -4.08
N GLU A 253 -3.55 -21.41 -3.20
CA GLU A 253 -4.97 -21.10 -3.36
C GLU A 253 -5.14 -19.81 -4.19
N ASP A 254 -6.09 -19.80 -5.11
CA ASP A 254 -6.35 -18.61 -5.94
C ASP A 254 -6.95 -17.46 -5.12
N ASN A 255 -6.58 -16.23 -5.47
CA ASN A 255 -7.16 -15.03 -4.85
C ASN A 255 -8.50 -14.61 -5.51
N ILE A 256 -8.64 -14.93 -6.80
CA ILE A 256 -9.73 -14.55 -7.70
C ILE A 256 -10.08 -15.73 -8.60
N ASP A 257 -11.33 -15.81 -9.07
CA ASP A 257 -11.76 -16.87 -9.98
C ASP A 257 -11.15 -16.68 -11.38
N ARG A 258 -10.30 -17.62 -11.80
CA ARG A 258 -9.63 -17.61 -13.12
C ARG A 258 -10.58 -17.73 -14.30
N THR A 259 -11.76 -18.31 -14.08
CA THR A 259 -12.76 -18.56 -15.13
C THR A 259 -13.65 -17.34 -15.41
N GLU A 260 -13.54 -16.30 -14.58
CA GLU A 260 -14.33 -15.07 -14.69
C GLU A 260 -13.44 -13.81 -14.76
N VAL A 261 -12.39 -13.75 -13.93
CA VAL A 261 -11.57 -12.55 -13.74
C VAL A 261 -10.24 -12.70 -14.46
N PRO A 262 -9.92 -11.85 -15.46
CA PRO A 262 -8.60 -11.86 -16.06
C PRO A 262 -7.54 -11.40 -15.04
N ARG A 263 -6.38 -12.06 -15.06
CA ARG A 263 -5.22 -11.50 -14.34
C ARG A 263 -4.83 -10.16 -14.95
N MET A 264 -4.19 -9.32 -14.14
CA MET A 264 -3.63 -8.07 -14.64
C MET A 264 -2.16 -8.29 -15.05
N PRO A 265 -1.80 -8.06 -16.33
CA PRO A 265 -0.42 -8.20 -16.77
C PRO A 265 0.55 -7.23 -16.10
N TRP A 266 1.79 -7.66 -15.95
CA TRP A 266 2.83 -6.91 -15.26
C TRP A 266 4.00 -6.62 -16.21
N ARG A 267 4.22 -5.34 -16.49
CA ARG A 267 5.34 -4.89 -17.31
C ARG A 267 6.37 -4.19 -16.44
N ASP A 268 7.62 -4.62 -16.56
CA ASP A 268 8.72 -4.07 -15.78
C ASP A 268 10.04 -4.12 -16.55
N LEU A 269 11.02 -3.32 -16.15
CA LEU A 269 12.36 -3.29 -16.71
C LEU A 269 13.40 -3.41 -15.60
N SER A 270 14.41 -4.26 -15.83
CA SER A 270 15.45 -4.57 -14.85
C SER A 270 16.80 -4.81 -15.54
N ALA A 271 17.88 -4.88 -14.77
CA ALA A 271 19.20 -5.16 -15.30
C ALA A 271 20.02 -6.05 -14.36
N ALA A 272 20.89 -6.86 -14.94
CA ALA A 272 21.96 -7.57 -14.25
C ALA A 272 23.30 -6.93 -14.58
N LEU A 273 24.19 -6.90 -13.60
CA LEU A 273 25.50 -6.29 -13.68
C LEU A 273 26.56 -7.14 -12.98
N HIS A 274 27.80 -6.97 -13.40
CA HIS A 274 28.91 -7.80 -12.92
C HIS A 274 30.02 -6.94 -12.29
N GLY A 275 30.92 -7.59 -11.58
CA GLY A 275 32.19 -7.01 -11.14
C GLY A 275 32.04 -5.83 -10.19
N LYS A 276 32.68 -4.70 -10.51
CA LYS A 276 32.78 -3.56 -9.59
C LYS A 276 31.43 -2.91 -9.28
N ALA A 277 30.54 -2.78 -10.26
CA ALA A 277 29.21 -2.22 -10.00
C ALA A 277 28.39 -3.18 -9.11
N ALA A 278 28.56 -4.50 -9.27
CA ALA A 278 27.87 -5.48 -8.42
C ALA A 278 28.35 -5.36 -6.96
N ARG A 279 29.62 -5.01 -6.76
CA ARG A 279 30.17 -4.67 -5.43
C ARG A 279 29.61 -3.37 -4.87
N ASP A 280 29.35 -2.38 -5.70
CA ASP A 280 28.72 -1.14 -5.24
C ASP A 280 27.27 -1.38 -4.80
N VAL A 281 26.52 -2.23 -5.51
CA VAL A 281 25.20 -2.73 -5.07
C VAL A 281 25.31 -3.49 -3.74
N ALA A 282 26.25 -4.44 -3.63
CA ALA A 282 26.48 -5.17 -2.39
C ALA A 282 26.89 -4.25 -1.22
N ARG A 283 27.67 -3.20 -1.49
CA ARG A 283 28.08 -2.20 -0.48
C ARG A 283 26.87 -1.42 0.03
N HIS A 284 25.94 -1.06 -0.84
CA HIS A 284 24.67 -0.46 -0.43
C HIS A 284 23.91 -1.40 0.52
N PHE A 285 23.77 -2.69 0.16
CA PHE A 285 23.15 -3.68 1.03
C PHE A 285 23.84 -3.79 2.40
N ILE A 286 25.16 -3.95 2.40
CA ILE A 286 25.98 -4.13 3.61
C ILE A 286 25.84 -2.92 4.54
N GLN A 287 25.84 -1.70 3.98
CA GLN A 287 25.62 -0.49 4.76
C GLN A 287 24.27 -0.53 5.47
N ARG A 288 23.19 -0.80 4.73
CA ARG A 288 21.83 -0.86 5.28
C ARG A 288 21.65 -2.00 6.28
N TRP A 289 22.22 -3.18 6.00
CA TRP A 289 22.21 -4.33 6.91
C TRP A 289 22.86 -3.99 8.25
N ASN A 290 24.09 -3.47 8.20
CA ASN A 290 24.84 -3.10 9.40
C ASN A 290 24.17 -1.95 10.16
N PHE A 291 23.56 -0.99 9.46
CA PHE A 291 22.77 0.08 10.04
C PHE A 291 21.52 -0.47 10.76
N ALA A 292 20.68 -1.25 10.07
CA ALA A 292 19.45 -1.83 10.64
C ALA A 292 19.74 -2.74 11.84
N LYS A 293 20.88 -3.46 11.83
CA LYS A 293 21.34 -4.29 12.95
C LYS A 293 21.51 -3.49 14.24
N ILE A 294 21.97 -2.23 14.19
CA ILE A 294 22.16 -1.37 15.37
C ILE A 294 20.84 -1.17 16.12
N PHE A 295 19.74 -0.94 15.41
CA PHE A 295 18.42 -0.72 16.00
C PHE A 295 17.77 -2.00 16.55
N LYS A 296 18.27 -3.18 16.16
CA LYS A 296 17.77 -4.48 16.64
C LYS A 296 18.51 -5.00 17.87
N TYR A 297 19.67 -4.43 18.22
CA TYR A 297 20.52 -4.91 19.32
C TYR A 297 19.84 -4.85 20.70
N LYS A 298 18.84 -3.97 20.89
CA LYS A 298 18.08 -3.85 22.15
C LYS A 298 17.01 -4.94 22.37
N ASN A 299 16.52 -5.61 21.31
CA ASN A 299 15.31 -6.46 21.38
C ASN A 299 15.56 -7.97 21.12
N ILE A 300 16.82 -8.41 21.04
CA ILE A 300 17.12 -9.79 20.63
C ILE A 300 18.07 -10.44 21.64
N ARG A 301 17.53 -10.90 22.76
CA ARG A 301 18.18 -11.95 23.56
C ARG A 301 18.11 -13.25 22.74
N GLY A 302 19.23 -13.71 22.17
CA GLY A 302 19.40 -15.09 21.67
C GLY A 302 19.44 -15.34 20.14
N LYS A 303 19.24 -14.35 19.24
CA LYS A 303 19.40 -14.55 17.77
C LYS A 303 20.58 -13.77 17.20
N PHE A 304 21.54 -14.47 16.59
CA PHE A 304 22.75 -13.88 15.99
C PHE A 304 22.52 -13.39 14.55
N PHE A 305 22.82 -12.12 14.28
CA PHE A 305 22.91 -11.55 12.93
C PHE A 305 24.36 -11.12 12.68
N PRO A 306 25.06 -11.61 11.63
CA PRO A 306 26.45 -11.25 11.37
C PRO A 306 26.59 -9.78 10.97
N CYS A 307 27.75 -9.18 11.25
CA CYS A 307 28.15 -7.95 10.57
C CYS A 307 28.68 -8.35 9.19
N LEU A 308 28.27 -7.64 8.14
CA LEU A 308 28.71 -7.93 6.78
C LEU A 308 29.84 -6.98 6.38
N LEU A 309 30.73 -7.44 5.51
CA LEU A 309 31.90 -6.69 5.05
C LEU A 309 31.96 -6.68 3.52
N PRO A 310 32.30 -5.54 2.91
CA PRO A 310 32.44 -5.47 1.45
C PRO A 310 33.74 -6.15 1.02
N LYS A 311 33.69 -6.96 -0.04
CA LYS A 311 34.89 -7.49 -0.71
C LYS A 311 35.68 -6.35 -1.34
N SER A 312 37.01 -6.41 -1.24
CA SER A 312 37.92 -5.38 -1.77
C SER A 312 37.82 -5.28 -3.29
N HIS A 313 37.74 -4.09 -3.89
CA HIS A 313 37.69 -3.91 -5.36
C HIS A 313 38.90 -4.49 -6.12
N SER A 314 39.95 -4.93 -5.42
CA SER A 314 41.11 -5.63 -6.00
C SER A 314 40.83 -7.09 -6.39
N THR A 315 39.82 -7.74 -5.81
CA THR A 315 39.54 -9.18 -6.05
C THR A 315 38.43 -9.42 -7.09
N VAL A 316 38.17 -8.46 -7.97
CA VAL A 316 37.02 -8.50 -8.91
C VAL A 316 37.19 -9.58 -9.97
N ASP A 317 38.42 -9.88 -10.36
CA ASP A 317 38.72 -10.77 -11.47
C ASP A 317 39.44 -12.05 -10.98
N PRO A 318 39.08 -13.23 -11.53
CA PRO A 318 38.04 -13.48 -12.53
C PRO A 318 36.62 -13.61 -11.93
N LEU A 319 35.61 -13.19 -12.69
CA LEU A 319 34.20 -13.41 -12.35
C LEU A 319 33.90 -14.93 -12.36
N PRO A 320 33.26 -15.48 -11.31
CA PRO A 320 32.97 -16.90 -11.24
C PRO A 320 31.92 -17.36 -12.26
N PHE A 321 31.02 -16.46 -12.67
CA PHE A 321 30.05 -16.65 -13.74
C PHE A 321 29.66 -15.30 -14.35
N THR A 322 29.10 -15.34 -15.56
CA THR A 322 28.52 -14.17 -16.24
C THR A 322 27.16 -14.53 -16.78
N VAL A 323 26.19 -13.64 -16.58
CA VAL A 323 24.86 -13.74 -17.16
C VAL A 323 24.97 -13.69 -18.71
N PRO A 324 24.32 -14.62 -19.44
CA PRO A 324 24.30 -14.61 -20.90
C PRO A 324 23.79 -13.28 -21.48
N GLY A 325 24.24 -12.93 -22.70
CA GLY A 325 23.80 -11.72 -23.39
C GLY A 325 24.45 -10.41 -22.93
N SER A 326 25.24 -10.45 -21.85
CA SER A 326 25.82 -9.23 -21.29
C SER A 326 26.76 -8.49 -22.26
N GLY A 327 26.56 -7.19 -22.42
CA GLY A 327 27.43 -6.31 -23.22
C GLY A 327 28.22 -5.31 -22.37
N LYS A 328 29.28 -4.72 -22.94
CA LYS A 328 30.12 -3.74 -22.24
C LYS A 328 29.46 -2.36 -22.18
N ALA A 329 29.35 -1.82 -20.98
CA ALA A 329 28.94 -0.44 -20.75
C ALA A 329 29.59 0.15 -19.51
N SER A 330 29.60 1.47 -19.48
CA SER A 330 29.95 2.26 -18.31
C SER A 330 28.72 2.31 -17.39
N VAL A 331 28.85 1.75 -16.18
CA VAL A 331 27.76 1.67 -15.20
C VAL A 331 28.09 2.51 -13.96
N GLN A 332 27.10 3.28 -13.49
CA GLN A 332 27.12 3.97 -12.20
C GLN A 332 25.90 3.56 -11.37
N VAL A 333 26.13 3.08 -10.14
CA VAL A 333 25.07 2.83 -9.16
C VAL A 333 24.64 4.15 -8.52
N LEU A 334 23.33 4.38 -8.46
CA LEU A 334 22.66 5.56 -7.93
C LEU A 334 21.70 5.14 -6.82
N ARG A 335 21.39 6.02 -5.87
CA ARG A 335 20.45 5.73 -4.79
C ARG A 335 19.73 6.98 -4.25
N SER A 336 18.57 6.72 -3.67
CA SER A 336 17.88 7.63 -2.75
C SER A 336 17.98 7.03 -1.36
N VAL A 337 18.63 7.70 -0.41
CA VAL A 337 18.73 7.25 0.98
C VAL A 337 18.75 8.44 1.93
N ASP A 338 18.37 8.18 3.18
CA ASP A 338 18.38 9.15 4.27
C ASP A 338 18.99 8.58 5.56
N ARG A 339 19.17 9.43 6.56
CA ARG A 339 19.59 9.03 7.92
C ARG A 339 18.69 7.93 8.49
N TRP A 340 17.38 7.96 8.22
CA TRP A 340 16.46 6.93 8.71
C TRP A 340 16.67 5.56 8.02
N SER A 341 17.12 5.53 6.77
CA SER A 341 17.16 4.31 5.95
C SER A 341 18.56 3.68 5.82
N ALA A 342 19.62 4.49 5.82
CA ALA A 342 21.00 4.04 5.66
C ALA A 342 22.04 4.80 6.53
N GLY A 343 21.58 5.73 7.39
CA GLY A 343 22.47 6.55 8.22
C GLY A 343 23.21 7.68 7.47
N THR A 344 22.82 7.96 6.22
CA THR A 344 23.40 9.02 5.37
C THR A 344 22.34 9.53 4.39
N CYS A 345 22.49 10.75 3.88
CA CYS A 345 21.57 11.34 2.91
C CYS A 345 22.16 11.29 1.49
N GLU A 346 21.35 10.91 0.49
CA GLU A 346 21.71 10.93 -0.93
C GLU A 346 20.44 10.99 -1.81
N SER A 347 20.51 11.74 -2.91
CA SER A 347 19.46 11.86 -3.94
C SER A 347 20.05 11.80 -5.35
N SER A 348 21.01 10.90 -5.57
CA SER A 348 21.78 10.80 -6.82
C SER A 348 20.92 10.36 -8.01
N ILE A 349 19.83 9.64 -7.76
CA ILE A 349 18.85 9.25 -8.79
C ILE A 349 18.20 10.48 -9.44
N LEU A 350 17.62 11.39 -8.63
CA LEU A 350 16.99 12.61 -9.14
C LEU A 350 17.96 13.46 -9.95
N ASN A 351 19.20 13.60 -9.46
CA ASN A 351 20.25 14.34 -10.15
C ASN A 351 20.58 13.73 -11.52
N ALA A 352 20.67 12.39 -11.60
CA ALA A 352 20.93 11.69 -12.86
C ALA A 352 19.75 11.81 -13.84
N TYR A 353 18.51 11.73 -13.37
CA TYR A 353 17.31 11.94 -14.20
C TYR A 353 17.31 13.33 -14.83
N ILE A 354 17.44 14.39 -14.01
CA ILE A 354 17.47 15.78 -14.50
C ILE A 354 18.63 15.97 -15.47
N HIS A 355 19.83 15.53 -15.10
CA HIS A 355 21.02 15.66 -15.94
C HIS A 355 20.85 14.96 -17.29
N THR A 356 20.30 13.74 -17.31
CA THR A 356 20.07 12.99 -18.56
C THR A 356 19.06 13.67 -19.46
N ILE A 357 17.97 14.21 -18.89
CA ILE A 357 16.95 14.94 -19.66
C ILE A 357 17.52 16.24 -20.22
N GLU A 358 18.23 17.03 -19.40
CA GLU A 358 18.78 18.32 -19.82
C GLU A 358 19.86 18.18 -20.90
N ASN A 359 20.61 17.08 -20.91
CA ASN A 359 21.70 16.84 -21.85
C ASN A 359 21.31 15.95 -23.04
N SER A 360 20.09 15.45 -23.10
CA SER A 360 19.58 14.72 -24.27
C SER A 360 19.57 15.59 -25.52
N GLU A 361 19.77 15.02 -26.70
CA GLU A 361 19.89 15.72 -27.98
C GLU A 361 18.71 15.44 -28.93
N HIS A 362 18.19 14.22 -28.93
CA HIS A 362 17.24 13.71 -29.93
C HIS A 362 15.92 13.26 -29.32
N TYR A 363 15.96 12.41 -28.30
CA TYR A 363 14.74 12.00 -27.62
C TYR A 363 14.98 11.46 -26.22
N ILE A 364 13.91 11.44 -25.44
CA ILE A 364 13.81 10.63 -24.24
C ILE A 364 12.58 9.71 -24.32
N TYR A 365 12.76 8.49 -23.83
CA TYR A 365 11.67 7.53 -23.62
C TYR A 365 11.58 7.21 -22.13
N ILE A 366 10.40 7.43 -21.56
CA ILE A 366 10.11 7.22 -20.14
C ILE A 366 9.05 6.14 -20.04
N GLU A 367 9.35 5.12 -19.26
CA GLU A 367 8.37 4.13 -18.80
C GLU A 367 8.38 4.15 -17.27
N ASN A 368 7.29 4.59 -16.65
CA ASN A 368 7.24 4.79 -15.19
C ASN A 368 5.88 4.47 -14.57
N GLN A 369 5.87 3.82 -13.40
CA GLN A 369 4.64 3.56 -12.63
C GLN A 369 3.92 4.84 -12.20
N PHE A 370 4.65 5.90 -11.87
CA PHE A 370 4.07 7.19 -11.50
C PHE A 370 4.70 8.32 -12.31
N PHE A 371 3.92 9.38 -12.52
CA PHE A 371 4.38 10.58 -13.22
C PHE A 371 3.88 11.83 -12.49
N ILE A 372 4.41 12.03 -11.29
CA ILE A 372 4.08 13.12 -10.36
C ILE A 372 5.30 14.05 -10.23
N SER A 373 5.24 15.21 -10.86
CA SER A 373 6.33 16.17 -10.93
C SER A 373 5.81 17.60 -11.12
N CYS A 374 6.64 18.47 -11.70
CA CYS A 374 6.40 19.91 -11.86
C CYS A 374 6.29 20.60 -10.51
N ALA A 375 7.45 21.08 -10.03
CA ALA A 375 7.57 21.63 -8.70
C ALA A 375 6.74 22.91 -8.54
N ASP A 376 5.97 23.02 -7.45
CA ASP A 376 5.28 24.26 -7.03
C ASP A 376 5.86 24.87 -5.75
N GLY A 377 6.87 24.23 -5.16
CA GLY A 377 7.48 24.66 -3.90
C GLY A 377 6.57 24.50 -2.68
N LYS A 378 5.45 23.79 -2.81
CA LYS A 378 4.49 23.54 -1.72
C LYS A 378 4.24 22.05 -1.54
N ASN A 379 3.68 21.40 -2.56
CA ASN A 379 3.19 20.03 -2.51
C ASN A 379 4.10 19.08 -3.30
N VAL A 380 4.63 19.54 -4.44
CA VAL A 380 5.52 18.76 -5.30
C VAL A 380 6.84 19.51 -5.45
N HIS A 381 7.95 18.80 -5.30
CA HIS A 381 9.29 19.40 -5.19
C HIS A 381 10.26 18.91 -6.27
N ASN A 382 10.11 17.69 -6.78
CA ASN A 382 11.01 17.17 -7.80
C ASN A 382 10.82 17.91 -9.14
N GLY A 383 11.94 18.26 -9.79
CA GLY A 383 11.97 19.09 -11.01
C GLY A 383 12.06 18.31 -12.33
N ILE A 384 11.66 17.03 -12.37
CA ILE A 384 11.78 16.20 -13.58
C ILE A 384 10.87 16.71 -14.71
N GLY A 385 9.61 17.00 -14.42
CA GLY A 385 8.67 17.60 -15.37
C GLY A 385 9.12 18.98 -15.83
N ASP A 386 9.75 19.76 -14.95
CA ASP A 386 10.38 21.03 -15.31
C ASP A 386 11.53 20.87 -16.30
N ALA A 387 12.38 19.87 -16.10
CA ALA A 387 13.47 19.56 -17.02
C ALA A 387 12.94 19.14 -18.40
N ILE A 388 11.86 18.35 -18.45
CA ILE A 388 11.19 17.96 -19.71
C ILE A 388 10.67 19.19 -20.45
N VAL A 389 9.93 20.08 -19.77
CA VAL A 389 9.41 21.32 -20.39
C VAL A 389 10.55 22.17 -20.92
N LYS A 390 11.57 22.46 -20.10
CA LYS A 390 12.74 23.25 -20.50
C LYS A 390 13.45 22.64 -21.72
N ARG A 391 13.59 21.31 -21.74
CA ARG A 391 14.25 20.61 -22.84
C ARG A 391 13.47 20.68 -24.15
N ILE A 392 12.14 20.55 -24.10
CA ILE A 392 11.26 20.71 -25.26
C ILE A 392 11.31 22.15 -25.78
N LEU A 393 11.17 23.15 -24.89
CA LEU A 393 11.23 24.56 -25.26
C LEU A 393 12.59 24.92 -25.90
N ARG A 394 13.69 24.36 -25.37
CA ARG A 394 15.03 24.49 -25.99
C ARG A 394 15.08 23.88 -27.39
N ALA A 395 14.54 22.68 -27.60
CA ALA A 395 14.50 22.08 -28.94
C ALA A 395 13.72 22.96 -29.92
N HIS A 396 12.59 23.50 -29.47
CA HIS A 396 11.76 24.38 -30.28
C HIS A 396 12.48 25.68 -30.64
N SER A 397 13.11 26.35 -29.68
CA SER A 397 13.85 27.60 -29.94
C SER A 397 15.05 27.36 -30.87
N GLU A 398 15.70 26.20 -30.77
CA GLU A 398 16.79 25.78 -31.65
C GLU A 398 16.32 25.21 -33.00
N GLN A 399 15.01 25.09 -33.24
CA GLN A 399 14.42 24.44 -34.42
C GLN A 399 14.95 23.01 -34.66
N LYS A 400 15.24 22.29 -33.57
CA LYS A 400 15.71 20.90 -33.62
C LYS A 400 14.56 19.92 -33.40
N LYS A 401 14.62 18.80 -34.13
CA LYS A 401 13.70 17.68 -33.95
C LYS A 401 14.00 16.98 -32.63
N TYR A 402 13.04 16.98 -31.72
CA TYR A 402 13.17 16.34 -30.41
C TYR A 402 11.85 15.68 -29.99
N ARG A 403 11.92 14.45 -29.45
CA ARG A 403 10.72 13.69 -29.03
C ARG A 403 10.79 13.25 -27.57
N VAL A 404 9.62 13.19 -26.94
CA VAL A 404 9.42 12.71 -25.58
C VAL A 404 8.30 11.68 -25.61
N PHE A 405 8.64 10.45 -25.23
CA PHE A 405 7.67 9.36 -25.09
C PHE A 405 7.47 9.11 -23.60
N VAL A 406 6.22 9.11 -23.15
CA VAL A 406 5.86 8.78 -21.76
C VAL A 406 4.84 7.66 -21.78
N VAL A 407 5.18 6.54 -21.15
CA VAL A 407 4.33 5.38 -20.95
C VAL A 407 4.13 5.17 -19.45
N VAL A 408 2.88 5.25 -19.00
CA VAL A 408 2.47 5.12 -17.59
C VAL A 408 1.27 4.19 -17.48
N PRO A 409 0.98 3.59 -16.31
CA PRO A 409 -0.21 2.75 -16.18
C PRO A 409 -1.48 3.61 -16.34
N LEU A 410 -2.50 3.06 -17.01
CA LEU A 410 -3.77 3.76 -17.23
C LEU A 410 -4.48 4.10 -15.92
N LEU A 411 -4.33 3.25 -14.91
CA LEU A 411 -4.83 3.46 -13.55
C LEU A 411 -3.74 3.16 -12.52
N PRO A 412 -3.74 3.86 -11.38
CA PRO A 412 -2.93 3.51 -10.22
C PRO A 412 -3.23 2.08 -9.73
N GLY A 413 -2.22 1.44 -9.16
CA GLY A 413 -2.27 0.04 -8.75
C GLY A 413 -2.77 -0.17 -7.33
N PHE A 414 -4.04 0.17 -7.07
CA PHE A 414 -4.66 -0.01 -5.76
C PHE A 414 -6.03 -0.68 -5.93
N GLU A 415 -6.48 -1.40 -4.92
CA GLU A 415 -7.83 -1.97 -4.91
C GLU A 415 -8.87 -0.85 -4.94
N GLY A 416 -9.86 -1.01 -5.81
CA GLY A 416 -11.01 -0.12 -5.87
C GLY A 416 -11.75 -0.20 -7.20
N ASP A 417 -13.08 -0.22 -7.13
CA ASP A 417 -13.90 -0.25 -8.33
C ASP A 417 -13.87 1.11 -9.06
N ILE A 418 -13.24 1.13 -10.22
CA ILE A 418 -13.14 2.34 -11.05
C ILE A 418 -14.51 2.81 -11.58
N SER A 419 -15.49 1.92 -11.72
CA SER A 419 -16.85 2.28 -12.15
C SER A 419 -17.58 3.16 -11.12
N GLU A 420 -17.18 3.07 -9.85
CA GLU A 420 -17.67 3.91 -8.76
C GLU A 420 -16.80 5.15 -8.51
N GLY A 421 -15.80 5.40 -9.37
CA GLY A 421 -14.82 6.49 -9.23
C GLY A 421 -13.46 6.06 -8.69
N GLY A 422 -13.29 4.77 -8.41
CA GLY A 422 -12.10 4.22 -7.75
C GLY A 422 -12.06 4.55 -6.26
N GLY A 423 -11.16 3.86 -5.55
CA GLY A 423 -10.85 4.18 -4.16
C GLY A 423 -10.14 5.53 -4.02
N ASN A 424 -10.13 6.06 -2.80
CA ASN A 424 -9.47 7.32 -2.43
C ASN A 424 -8.00 7.41 -2.90
N ALA A 425 -7.27 6.30 -2.80
CA ALA A 425 -5.89 6.21 -3.25
C ALA A 425 -5.77 6.41 -4.77
N ILE A 426 -6.67 5.79 -5.55
CA ILE A 426 -6.71 5.93 -7.02
C ILE A 426 -6.95 7.40 -7.38
N GLN A 427 -7.95 8.04 -6.79
CA GLN A 427 -8.28 9.44 -7.08
C GLN A 427 -7.14 10.41 -6.73
N ALA A 428 -6.48 10.21 -5.58
CA ALA A 428 -5.36 11.04 -5.15
C ALA A 428 -4.17 10.95 -6.11
N ILE A 429 -3.80 9.74 -6.54
CA ILE A 429 -2.71 9.55 -7.49
C ILE A 429 -3.08 10.10 -8.87
N LEU A 430 -4.32 9.88 -9.34
CA LEU A 430 -4.79 10.44 -10.61
C LEU A 430 -4.74 11.97 -10.59
N HIS A 431 -5.14 12.62 -9.49
CA HIS A 431 -5.03 14.07 -9.35
C HIS A 431 -3.60 14.57 -9.63
N PHE A 432 -2.61 14.03 -8.91
CA PHE A 432 -1.23 14.47 -9.06
C PHE A 432 -0.62 14.09 -10.43
N THR A 433 -1.05 12.97 -11.01
CA THR A 433 -0.66 12.56 -12.36
C THR A 433 -1.18 13.55 -13.40
N TYR A 434 -2.47 13.90 -13.36
CA TYR A 434 -3.05 14.89 -14.26
C TYR A 434 -2.51 16.31 -13.99
N ARG A 435 -2.22 16.67 -12.74
CA ARG A 435 -1.55 17.93 -12.38
C ARG A 435 -0.19 18.06 -13.07
N THR A 436 0.53 16.95 -13.21
CA THR A 436 1.83 16.93 -13.90
C THR A 436 1.64 17.00 -15.40
N MET A 437 0.71 16.23 -15.96
CA MET A 437 0.49 16.13 -17.40
C MET A 437 -0.17 17.39 -17.98
N CYS A 438 -1.39 17.73 -17.54
CA CYS A 438 -2.26 18.67 -18.28
C CYS A 438 -3.14 19.61 -17.45
N ARG A 439 -3.23 19.46 -16.12
CA ARG A 439 -4.13 20.24 -15.26
C ARG A 439 -3.37 21.25 -14.39
N GLY A 440 -3.78 22.51 -14.45
CA GLY A 440 -3.18 23.59 -13.68
C GLY A 440 -1.95 24.21 -14.35
N GLU A 441 -1.53 25.36 -13.81
CA GLU A 441 -0.48 26.22 -14.39
C GLU A 441 0.91 25.57 -14.44
N TYR A 442 1.21 24.65 -13.51
CA TYR A 442 2.49 23.95 -13.43
C TYR A 442 2.61 22.79 -14.42
N SER A 443 1.49 22.32 -14.98
CA SER A 443 1.47 21.13 -15.83
C SER A 443 2.29 21.29 -17.10
N ILE A 444 2.85 20.18 -17.59
CA ILE A 444 3.69 20.14 -18.79
C ILE A 444 2.93 20.73 -19.98
N LEU A 445 1.74 20.23 -20.28
CA LEU A 445 0.99 20.67 -21.46
C LEU A 445 0.50 22.12 -21.35
N MET A 446 0.18 22.63 -20.16
CA MET A 446 -0.20 24.03 -19.98
C MET A 446 0.97 24.97 -20.30
N ARG A 447 2.18 24.62 -19.84
CA ARG A 447 3.40 25.40 -20.10
C ARG A 447 3.86 25.30 -21.54
N LEU A 448 3.61 24.17 -22.20
CA LEU A 448 3.88 24.01 -23.64
C LEU A 448 2.84 24.69 -24.55
N ARG A 449 1.79 25.35 -24.02
CA ARG A 449 0.86 26.15 -24.84
C ARG A 449 1.53 27.33 -25.52
N GLU A 450 2.67 27.79 -25.00
CA GLU A 450 3.54 28.78 -25.66
C GLU A 450 3.96 28.34 -27.08
N LEU A 451 3.89 27.04 -27.39
CA LEU A 451 4.17 26.47 -28.71
C LEU A 451 2.98 26.54 -29.69
N GLU A 452 1.95 27.35 -29.41
CA GLU A 452 0.77 27.55 -30.28
C GLU A 452 0.13 26.22 -30.77
N ASN A 453 -0.16 25.31 -29.84
CA ASN A 453 -0.74 23.98 -30.10
C ASN A 453 0.16 22.98 -30.86
N GLN A 454 1.45 23.26 -31.02
CA GLN A 454 2.41 22.33 -31.65
C GLN A 454 3.05 21.34 -30.67
N TRP A 455 2.68 21.37 -29.38
CA TRP A 455 3.24 20.48 -28.35
C TRP A 455 3.14 19.00 -28.71
N SER A 456 2.10 18.60 -29.45
CA SER A 456 1.85 17.21 -29.88
C SER A 456 2.89 16.69 -30.88
N LYS A 457 3.74 17.56 -31.43
CA LYS A 457 4.93 17.17 -32.20
C LYS A 457 6.08 16.74 -31.27
N TYR A 458 6.13 17.20 -30.03
CA TYR A 458 7.27 16.98 -29.15
C TYR A 458 7.03 15.89 -28.11
N ILE A 459 5.81 15.75 -27.59
CA ILE A 459 5.51 14.82 -26.49
C ILE A 459 4.28 13.97 -26.79
N THR A 460 4.35 12.69 -26.44
CA THR A 460 3.23 11.75 -26.45
C THR A 460 3.10 11.07 -25.09
N LEU A 461 1.85 10.92 -24.64
CA LEU A 461 1.47 10.34 -23.36
C LEU A 461 0.59 9.11 -23.65
N CYS A 462 1.06 7.93 -23.25
CA CYS A 462 0.42 6.65 -23.54
C CYS A 462 0.30 5.79 -22.28
N GLY A 463 -0.64 4.85 -22.31
CA GLY A 463 -0.70 3.69 -21.43
C GLY A 463 -0.78 2.41 -22.24
N LEU A 464 -0.94 1.28 -21.56
CA LEU A 464 -0.95 -0.04 -22.18
C LEU A 464 -2.23 -0.82 -21.86
N ARG A 465 -2.75 -1.54 -22.85
CA ARG A 465 -3.95 -2.38 -22.72
C ARG A 465 -3.86 -3.59 -23.65
N THR A 466 -4.42 -4.70 -23.22
CA THR A 466 -4.58 -5.91 -24.04
C THR A 466 -5.99 -6.49 -23.91
N HIS A 467 -6.31 -7.50 -24.71
CA HIS A 467 -7.57 -8.23 -24.66
C HIS A 467 -7.35 -9.73 -24.86
N SER A 468 -8.33 -10.53 -24.44
CA SER A 468 -8.36 -11.98 -24.62
C SER A 468 -9.83 -12.46 -24.58
N GLN A 469 -10.01 -13.77 -24.56
CA GLN A 469 -11.30 -14.43 -24.36
C GLN A 469 -11.22 -15.35 -23.13
N ILE A 470 -12.18 -15.23 -22.20
CA ILE A 470 -12.38 -16.11 -21.04
C ILE A 470 -13.76 -16.73 -21.17
N SER A 471 -13.87 -18.06 -21.14
CA SER A 471 -15.16 -18.76 -21.13
C SER A 471 -16.13 -18.26 -22.21
N GLN A 472 -15.61 -18.01 -23.42
CA GLN A 472 -16.31 -17.42 -24.59
C GLN A 472 -16.61 -15.90 -24.53
N SER A 473 -16.47 -15.26 -23.38
CA SER A 473 -16.61 -13.82 -23.21
C SER A 473 -15.32 -13.07 -23.56
N LEU A 474 -15.44 -12.00 -24.35
CA LEU A 474 -14.32 -11.10 -24.61
C LEU A 474 -14.02 -10.28 -23.37
N VAL A 475 -12.74 -10.20 -23.00
CA VAL A 475 -12.26 -9.45 -21.85
C VAL A 475 -11.11 -8.54 -22.24
N THR A 476 -10.97 -7.43 -21.52
CA THR A 476 -9.82 -6.52 -21.63
C THR A 476 -9.32 -6.15 -20.25
N GLU A 477 -8.01 -5.97 -20.14
CA GLU A 477 -7.39 -5.40 -18.96
C GLU A 477 -6.23 -4.48 -19.36
N LEU A 478 -5.95 -3.48 -18.54
CA LEU A 478 -4.74 -2.67 -18.67
C LEU A 478 -3.51 -3.54 -18.38
N ILE A 479 -2.40 -3.26 -19.06
CA ILE A 479 -1.10 -3.83 -18.69
C ILE A 479 -0.49 -2.88 -17.67
N TYR A 480 -0.19 -3.40 -16.48
CA TYR A 480 0.33 -2.58 -15.40
C TYR A 480 1.80 -2.25 -15.65
N VAL A 481 2.04 -0.99 -16.02
CA VAL A 481 3.38 -0.45 -16.21
C VAL A 481 3.99 -0.19 -14.83
N HIS A 482 4.82 -1.11 -14.36
CA HIS A 482 5.56 -0.99 -13.10
C HIS A 482 7.01 -0.53 -13.30
N SER A 483 7.51 -0.54 -14.52
CA SER A 483 8.86 -0.10 -14.88
C SER A 483 9.24 1.25 -14.25
N LYS A 484 10.54 1.46 -14.03
CA LYS A 484 11.10 2.79 -13.70
C LYS A 484 12.33 3.05 -14.56
N THR A 485 12.08 3.50 -15.78
CA THR A 485 13.10 3.60 -16.82
C THR A 485 13.08 4.94 -17.54
N LEU A 486 14.28 5.43 -17.86
CA LEU A 486 14.53 6.54 -18.79
C LEU A 486 15.56 6.08 -19.82
N ILE A 487 15.28 6.20 -21.10
CA ILE A 487 16.24 6.00 -22.20
C ILE A 487 16.47 7.35 -22.87
N ALA A 488 17.72 7.69 -23.19
CA ALA A 488 18.06 8.88 -23.93
C ALA A 488 18.97 8.57 -25.12
N ASP A 489 18.57 9.06 -26.29
CA ASP A 489 19.38 9.12 -27.52
C ASP A 489 20.02 7.80 -27.97
N ASP A 490 19.40 6.66 -27.68
CA ASP A 490 19.95 5.32 -27.95
C ASP A 490 21.40 5.12 -27.43
N ARG A 491 21.84 5.87 -26.39
CA ARG A 491 23.22 5.80 -25.86
C ARG A 491 23.34 5.58 -24.37
N ARG A 492 22.29 5.92 -23.62
CA ARG A 492 22.26 5.76 -22.17
C ARG A 492 20.86 5.49 -21.68
N TYR A 493 20.78 4.81 -20.55
CA TYR A 493 19.52 4.59 -19.85
C TYR A 493 19.70 4.64 -18.33
N ILE A 494 18.59 4.87 -17.64
CA ILE A 494 18.46 4.71 -16.20
C ILE A 494 17.41 3.64 -15.94
N ILE A 495 17.74 2.62 -15.13
CA ILE A 495 16.82 1.58 -14.65
C ILE A 495 16.98 1.43 -13.14
N GLY A 496 15.87 1.30 -12.42
CA GLY A 496 15.91 1.08 -10.97
C GLY A 496 14.54 0.87 -10.36
N SER A 497 14.43 1.20 -9.07
CA SER A 497 13.18 1.13 -8.30
C SER A 497 12.47 2.48 -8.16
N ALA A 498 13.12 3.58 -8.54
CA ALA A 498 12.66 4.93 -8.24
C ALA A 498 11.58 5.44 -9.21
N ASN A 499 10.38 5.68 -8.68
CA ASN A 499 9.27 6.26 -9.42
C ASN A 499 9.48 7.76 -9.66
N ILE A 500 8.85 8.33 -10.72
CA ILE A 500 8.81 9.79 -10.89
C ILE A 500 7.75 10.35 -9.94
N ASN A 501 8.15 10.54 -8.69
CA ASN A 501 7.42 11.23 -7.62
C ASN A 501 8.40 11.71 -6.54
N ASP A 502 7.94 12.58 -5.63
CA ASP A 502 8.79 13.05 -4.52
C ASP A 502 9.20 11.93 -3.57
N ARG A 503 8.38 10.88 -3.42
CA ARG A 503 8.62 9.74 -2.53
C ARG A 503 9.92 9.02 -2.88
N SER A 504 10.17 8.78 -4.16
CA SER A 504 11.36 8.09 -4.64
C SER A 504 12.54 9.05 -4.92
N MET A 505 12.26 10.29 -5.33
CA MET A 505 13.29 11.17 -5.91
C MET A 505 14.02 12.05 -4.88
N LEU A 506 13.41 12.40 -3.74
CA LEU A 506 13.99 13.39 -2.83
C LEU A 506 15.12 12.84 -1.94
N GLY A 507 15.29 11.52 -1.84
CA GLY A 507 16.27 10.89 -0.94
C GLY A 507 15.82 10.81 0.51
N SER A 508 15.17 11.88 1.01
CA SER A 508 14.67 11.99 2.40
C SER A 508 13.45 11.13 2.74
N ARG A 509 12.88 10.43 1.75
CA ARG A 509 11.66 9.62 1.85
C ARG A 509 11.99 8.14 1.66
N ASP A 510 11.43 7.47 0.65
CA ASP A 510 11.70 6.05 0.42
C ASP A 510 13.16 5.82 0.02
N SER A 511 13.73 4.69 0.44
CA SER A 511 15.01 4.26 -0.10
C SER A 511 14.84 3.57 -1.44
N GLU A 512 15.69 3.93 -2.40
CA GLU A 512 15.62 3.47 -3.78
C GLU A 512 17.03 3.19 -4.33
N LEU A 513 17.12 2.36 -5.35
CA LEU A 513 18.35 2.04 -6.07
C LEU A 513 18.11 2.14 -7.58
N ALA A 514 19.09 2.67 -8.31
CA ALA A 514 19.06 2.72 -9.78
C ALA A 514 20.47 2.58 -10.37
N LEU A 515 20.52 2.36 -11.68
CA LEU A 515 21.72 2.26 -12.48
C LEU A 515 21.63 3.30 -13.58
N LEU A 516 22.65 4.17 -13.71
CA LEU A 516 22.90 4.91 -14.93
C LEU A 516 23.88 4.11 -15.77
N VAL A 517 23.47 3.74 -16.97
CA VAL A 517 24.28 2.98 -17.91
C VAL A 517 24.49 3.80 -19.17
N GLU A 518 25.74 3.90 -19.60
CA GLU A 518 26.14 4.56 -20.82
C GLU A 518 26.98 3.58 -21.65
N ASP A 519 26.56 3.32 -22.88
CA ASP A 519 27.31 2.47 -23.79
C ASP A 519 28.70 3.07 -24.03
N GLU A 520 29.74 2.24 -24.04
CA GLU A 520 31.10 2.64 -24.44
C GLU A 520 31.34 2.39 -25.92
N GLU A 521 30.74 1.33 -26.45
CA GLU A 521 30.81 0.94 -27.86
C GLU A 521 29.75 1.68 -28.67
N ARG A 522 29.96 1.76 -29.98
CA ARG A 522 29.04 2.39 -30.92
C ARG A 522 28.76 1.48 -32.10
N VAL A 523 27.51 1.49 -32.55
CA VAL A 523 27.03 0.77 -33.72
C VAL A 523 26.29 1.72 -34.68
N PRO A 524 26.36 1.49 -36.00
CA PRO A 524 25.58 2.26 -36.97
C PRO A 524 24.07 2.14 -36.71
N SER A 525 23.38 3.29 -36.79
CA SER A 525 21.93 3.44 -36.62
C SER A 525 21.47 4.68 -37.40
N ILE A 526 20.21 5.07 -37.24
CA ILE A 526 19.60 6.24 -37.90
C ILE A 526 18.90 7.11 -36.85
N MET A 527 19.02 8.43 -36.97
CA MET A 527 18.37 9.38 -36.07
C MET A 527 17.89 10.60 -36.86
N GLY A 528 16.58 10.72 -37.06
CA GLY A 528 15.98 11.83 -37.81
C GLY A 528 16.28 11.80 -39.31
N GLY A 529 16.50 10.61 -39.88
CA GLY A 529 16.90 10.39 -41.27
C GLY A 529 18.40 10.46 -41.52
N GLU A 530 19.19 10.84 -40.52
CA GLU A 530 20.65 10.97 -40.62
C GLU A 530 21.37 9.76 -40.03
N GLU A 531 22.58 9.47 -40.53
CA GLU A 531 23.43 8.42 -39.98
C GLU A 531 23.80 8.74 -38.52
N TYR A 532 23.62 7.75 -37.65
CA TYR A 532 23.82 7.91 -36.21
C TYR A 532 24.66 6.78 -35.64
N GLN A 533 25.40 7.09 -34.58
CA GLN A 533 26.20 6.12 -33.83
C GLN A 533 25.53 5.88 -32.49
N ALA A 534 24.77 4.78 -32.40
CA ALA A 534 24.02 4.37 -31.22
C ALA A 534 24.86 3.46 -30.32
N GLY A 535 24.49 3.38 -29.05
CA GLY A 535 25.00 2.36 -28.12
C GLY A 535 24.28 1.02 -28.34
N PRO A 536 24.99 -0.10 -28.49
CA PRO A 536 24.36 -1.38 -28.83
C PRO A 536 23.36 -1.86 -27.78
N LEU A 537 23.65 -1.68 -26.48
CA LEU A 537 22.74 -2.12 -25.40
C LEU A 537 21.51 -1.23 -25.33
N THR A 538 21.71 0.09 -25.32
CA THR A 538 20.59 1.04 -25.23
C THR A 538 19.68 0.93 -26.46
N LEU A 539 20.27 0.77 -27.66
CA LEU A 539 19.54 0.55 -28.90
C LEU A 539 18.70 -0.73 -28.85
N ALA A 540 19.29 -1.84 -28.41
CA ALA A 540 18.60 -3.12 -28.29
C ALA A 540 17.42 -3.04 -27.31
N LEU A 541 17.61 -2.40 -26.15
CA LEU A 541 16.54 -2.17 -25.18
C LEU A 541 15.38 -1.38 -25.77
N ARG A 542 15.70 -0.24 -26.41
CA ARG A 542 14.67 0.63 -26.98
C ARG A 542 13.92 -0.07 -28.12
N LYS A 543 14.62 -0.80 -28.98
CA LYS A 543 14.01 -1.63 -30.03
C LYS A 543 13.10 -2.71 -29.44
N GLU A 544 13.54 -3.40 -28.41
CA GLU A 544 12.73 -4.43 -27.74
C GLU A 544 11.45 -3.84 -27.14
N CYS A 545 11.54 -2.69 -26.47
CA CYS A 545 10.37 -1.96 -26.00
C CYS A 545 9.44 -1.60 -27.18
N PHE A 546 9.95 -0.96 -28.23
CA PHE A 546 9.11 -0.48 -29.33
C PHE A 546 8.48 -1.61 -30.13
N ARG A 547 9.21 -2.71 -30.32
CA ARG A 547 8.74 -3.94 -30.99
C ARG A 547 7.47 -4.48 -30.32
N VAL A 548 7.53 -4.66 -29.00
CA VAL A 548 6.40 -5.20 -28.22
C VAL A 548 5.25 -4.19 -28.13
N LEU A 549 5.57 -2.92 -27.86
CA LEU A 549 4.56 -1.88 -27.67
C LEU A 549 3.75 -1.58 -28.93
N LEU A 550 4.36 -1.67 -30.12
CA LEU A 550 3.70 -1.41 -31.40
C LEU A 550 3.26 -2.70 -32.12
N GLY A 551 3.69 -3.88 -31.66
CA GLY A 551 3.46 -5.12 -32.38
C GLY A 551 4.21 -5.16 -33.71
N ALA A 552 5.46 -4.68 -33.74
CA ALA A 552 6.21 -4.55 -35.00
C ALA A 552 6.46 -5.89 -35.71
N ASP A 553 6.48 -7.00 -34.97
CA ASP A 553 6.63 -8.34 -35.58
C ASP A 553 5.39 -8.78 -36.37
N SER A 554 4.21 -8.27 -36.03
CA SER A 554 2.96 -8.60 -36.72
C SER A 554 2.64 -7.63 -37.87
N ASP A 555 3.37 -6.51 -37.98
CA ASP A 555 3.22 -5.56 -39.08
C ASP A 555 4.59 -5.03 -39.57
N PRO A 556 5.12 -5.58 -40.69
CA PRO A 556 6.39 -5.14 -41.28
C PRO A 556 6.42 -3.68 -41.74
N LYS A 557 5.28 -2.98 -41.77
CA LYS A 557 5.22 -1.55 -42.13
C LYS A 557 5.69 -0.64 -40.99
N ILE A 558 5.70 -1.15 -39.75
CA ILE A 558 6.13 -0.44 -38.56
C ILE A 558 7.65 -0.46 -38.49
N ASP A 559 8.27 0.58 -39.03
CA ASP A 559 9.70 0.82 -38.92
C ASP A 559 10.02 1.46 -37.56
N ILE A 560 10.74 0.73 -36.71
CA ILE A 560 11.16 1.16 -35.38
C ILE A 560 12.63 1.60 -35.33
N ASP A 561 13.33 1.72 -36.46
CA ASP A 561 14.77 2.00 -36.47
C ASP A 561 15.08 3.45 -36.08
N ASP A 562 14.34 4.42 -36.64
CA ASP A 562 14.48 5.85 -36.36
C ASP A 562 13.39 6.36 -35.40
N PRO A 563 13.72 6.55 -34.10
CA PRO A 563 12.74 6.90 -33.07
C PRO A 563 12.23 8.34 -33.17
N ILE A 564 12.86 9.23 -33.96
CA ILE A 564 12.46 10.64 -34.00
C ILE A 564 11.82 11.07 -35.33
N SER A 565 11.91 10.25 -36.37
CA SER A 565 11.28 10.53 -37.67
C SER A 565 9.79 10.88 -37.53
N ASP A 566 9.30 11.78 -38.39
CA ASP A 566 7.87 12.15 -38.37
C ASP A 566 6.98 10.97 -38.78
N ARG A 567 7.48 10.12 -39.68
CA ARG A 567 6.83 8.87 -40.08
C ARG A 567 6.63 7.96 -38.87
N PHE A 568 7.69 7.68 -38.11
CA PHE A 568 7.58 6.84 -36.91
C PHE A 568 6.72 7.51 -35.84
N PHE A 569 7.04 8.73 -35.45
CA PHE A 569 6.40 9.40 -34.31
C PHE A 569 4.90 9.67 -34.55
N LEU A 570 4.53 10.20 -35.73
CA LEU A 570 3.15 10.60 -36.00
C LEU A 570 2.31 9.44 -36.55
N LEU A 571 2.85 8.68 -37.51
CA LEU A 571 2.09 7.66 -38.25
C LEU A 571 2.31 6.24 -37.73
N GLY A 572 3.40 5.96 -37.02
CA GLY A 572 3.61 4.71 -36.29
C GLY A 572 3.03 4.82 -34.90
N TRP A 573 3.73 5.53 -34.02
CA TRP A 573 3.44 5.60 -32.58
C TRP A 573 2.07 6.22 -32.27
N ASN A 574 1.87 7.49 -32.61
CA ASN A 574 0.64 8.20 -32.23
C ASN A 574 -0.59 7.66 -32.96
N ALA A 575 -0.47 7.26 -34.23
CA ALA A 575 -1.60 6.70 -34.97
C ALA A 575 -2.05 5.34 -34.39
N ALA A 576 -1.11 4.44 -34.09
CA ALA A 576 -1.42 3.15 -33.45
C ALA A 576 -2.08 3.36 -32.08
N ALA A 577 -1.49 4.21 -31.23
CA ALA A 577 -2.03 4.48 -29.90
C ALA A 577 -3.45 5.09 -29.94
N LYS A 578 -3.75 5.95 -30.93
CA LYS A 578 -5.10 6.54 -31.10
C LYS A 578 -6.10 5.51 -31.60
N LEU A 579 -5.70 4.71 -32.60
CA LEU A 579 -6.55 3.68 -33.18
C LEU A 579 -6.93 2.63 -32.13
N ASN A 580 -5.95 2.10 -31.41
CA ASN A 580 -6.17 1.13 -30.34
C ASN A 580 -7.10 1.70 -29.26
N ALA A 581 -6.84 2.91 -28.77
CA ALA A 581 -7.70 3.56 -27.77
C ALA A 581 -9.17 3.67 -28.24
N LYS A 582 -9.38 4.05 -29.50
CA LYS A 582 -10.71 4.14 -30.11
C LYS A 582 -11.39 2.78 -30.21
N ILE A 583 -10.67 1.73 -30.61
CA ILE A 583 -11.22 0.37 -30.72
C ILE A 583 -11.59 -0.15 -29.33
N TYR A 584 -10.70 -0.01 -28.34
CA TYR A 584 -10.97 -0.46 -26.97
C TYR A 584 -12.18 0.25 -26.35
N ASP A 585 -12.31 1.57 -26.57
CA ASP A 585 -13.48 2.34 -26.11
C ASP A 585 -14.77 1.90 -26.81
N LYS A 586 -14.73 1.65 -28.12
CA LYS A 586 -15.88 1.15 -28.88
C LYS A 586 -16.33 -0.26 -28.44
N VAL A 587 -15.37 -1.17 -28.28
CA VAL A 587 -15.65 -2.59 -28.03
C VAL A 587 -16.05 -2.83 -26.58
N PHE A 588 -15.26 -2.28 -25.65
CA PHE A 588 -15.36 -2.59 -24.23
C PHE A 588 -15.88 -1.44 -23.37
N ARG A 589 -15.94 -0.20 -23.91
CA ARG A 589 -16.22 1.01 -23.13
C ARG A 589 -15.33 1.13 -21.89
N CYS A 590 -14.08 0.70 -22.00
CA CYS A 590 -13.20 0.56 -20.87
C CYS A 590 -12.81 1.92 -20.26
N LEU A 591 -12.58 1.93 -18.95
CA LEU A 591 -12.08 3.09 -18.21
C LEU A 591 -10.55 2.99 -18.03
N PRO A 592 -9.86 4.14 -17.89
CA PRO A 592 -10.34 5.51 -18.08
C PRO A 592 -10.52 5.86 -19.57
N CYS A 593 -11.38 6.83 -19.87
CA CYS A 593 -11.64 7.30 -21.24
C CYS A 593 -11.87 8.82 -21.30
N ASN A 594 -11.73 9.42 -22.49
CA ASN A 594 -11.86 10.87 -22.66
C ASN A 594 -13.32 11.36 -22.71
N SER A 595 -14.30 10.47 -22.81
CA SER A 595 -15.73 10.80 -22.87
C SER A 595 -16.39 10.96 -21.50
N VAL A 596 -15.66 10.64 -20.43
CA VAL A 596 -16.16 10.71 -19.05
C VAL A 596 -15.40 11.82 -18.31
N HIS A 597 -16.06 12.96 -18.11
CA HIS A 597 -15.50 14.15 -17.50
C HIS A 597 -15.87 14.33 -16.02
N SER A 598 -16.94 13.67 -15.56
CA SER A 598 -17.43 13.76 -14.18
C SER A 598 -17.82 12.40 -13.61
N MET A 599 -17.96 12.32 -12.29
CA MET A 599 -18.47 11.17 -11.55
C MET A 599 -19.91 10.82 -11.94
N ARG A 600 -20.68 11.82 -12.38
CA ARG A 600 -22.02 11.59 -12.92
C ARG A 600 -21.95 10.83 -14.23
N GLU A 601 -21.15 11.33 -15.18
CA GLU A 601 -20.96 10.69 -16.48
C GLU A 601 -20.34 9.31 -16.34
N LEU A 602 -19.49 9.08 -15.32
CA LEU A 602 -18.93 7.78 -15.01
C LEU A 602 -20.01 6.73 -14.68
N LYS A 603 -20.99 7.12 -13.85
CA LYS A 603 -22.14 6.25 -13.50
C LYS A 603 -23.02 5.99 -14.71
N GLU A 604 -23.28 7.01 -15.51
CA GLU A 604 -24.07 6.88 -16.75
C GLU A 604 -23.35 5.96 -17.76
N HIS A 605 -22.03 6.12 -17.93
CA HIS A 605 -21.19 5.31 -18.83
C HIS A 605 -21.14 3.84 -18.43
N SER A 606 -21.06 3.56 -17.11
CA SER A 606 -21.01 2.19 -16.58
C SER A 606 -22.30 1.39 -16.80
N GLY A 607 -23.43 2.08 -17.00
CA GLY A 607 -24.72 1.45 -17.29
C GLY A 607 -24.99 1.19 -18.78
N LEU A 608 -24.09 1.59 -19.69
CA LEU A 608 -24.28 1.43 -21.13
C LEU A 608 -23.86 0.05 -21.62
N GLU A 609 -24.62 -0.50 -22.56
CA GLU A 609 -24.29 -1.79 -23.19
C GLU A 609 -22.96 -1.72 -23.95
N ARG A 610 -22.14 -2.76 -23.77
CA ARG A 610 -20.85 -2.91 -24.45
C ARG A 610 -21.03 -3.74 -25.72
N LEU A 611 -20.31 -3.39 -26.78
CA LEU A 611 -20.38 -4.12 -28.04
C LEU A 611 -19.95 -5.58 -27.87
N CYS A 612 -18.98 -5.84 -26.99
CA CYS A 612 -18.54 -7.19 -26.67
C CYS A 612 -19.65 -8.09 -26.09
N ASP A 613 -20.70 -7.50 -25.50
CA ASP A 613 -21.83 -8.23 -24.91
C ASP A 613 -23.00 -8.35 -25.90
N THR A 614 -23.24 -7.31 -26.71
CA THR A 614 -24.39 -7.24 -27.62
C THR A 614 -24.13 -7.88 -28.98
N ASP A 615 -22.92 -7.74 -29.52
CA ASP A 615 -22.47 -8.39 -30.76
C ASP A 615 -20.99 -8.83 -30.64
N PRO A 616 -20.74 -10.00 -30.02
CA PRO A 616 -19.40 -10.53 -29.87
C PRO A 616 -18.66 -10.79 -31.19
N GLN A 617 -19.38 -11.04 -32.29
CA GLN A 617 -18.77 -11.31 -33.59
C GLN A 617 -18.23 -10.02 -34.19
N GLN A 618 -19.05 -8.96 -34.21
CA GLN A 618 -18.58 -7.64 -34.63
C GLN A 618 -17.45 -7.13 -33.71
N ALA A 619 -17.54 -7.38 -32.40
CA ALA A 619 -16.49 -7.03 -31.46
C ALA A 619 -15.14 -7.68 -31.83
N LYS A 620 -15.14 -8.97 -32.21
CA LYS A 620 -13.93 -9.68 -32.67
C LYS A 620 -13.34 -9.04 -33.93
N GLU A 621 -14.17 -8.74 -34.91
CA GLU A 621 -13.75 -8.11 -36.18
C GLU A 621 -13.11 -6.74 -35.94
N GLU A 622 -13.65 -5.93 -35.02
CA GLU A 622 -13.05 -4.64 -34.65
C GLU A 622 -11.70 -4.82 -33.95
N LEU A 623 -11.56 -5.84 -33.11
CA LEU A 623 -10.31 -6.14 -32.38
C LEU A 623 -9.19 -6.62 -33.31
N GLU A 624 -9.49 -7.21 -34.46
CA GLU A 624 -8.50 -7.57 -35.48
C GLU A 624 -7.71 -6.38 -36.03
N ALA A 625 -8.19 -5.15 -35.84
CA ALA A 625 -7.48 -3.93 -36.23
C ALA A 625 -6.49 -3.43 -35.16
N VAL A 626 -6.53 -3.97 -33.93
CA VAL A 626 -5.61 -3.59 -32.85
C VAL A 626 -4.20 -4.11 -33.18
N ARG A 627 -3.19 -3.25 -33.04
CA ARG A 627 -1.78 -3.61 -33.23
C ARG A 627 -0.96 -3.19 -32.02
N GLY A 628 -0.17 -4.11 -31.47
CA GLY A 628 0.59 -3.86 -30.25
C GLY A 628 -0.29 -3.58 -29.03
N LEU A 629 0.25 -2.83 -28.08
CA LEU A 629 -0.30 -2.65 -26.74
C LEU A 629 -0.59 -1.18 -26.39
N LEU A 630 -0.03 -0.24 -27.17
CA LEU A 630 -0.12 1.19 -26.89
C LEU A 630 -1.55 1.69 -27.04
N VAL A 631 -1.98 2.50 -26.07
CA VAL A 631 -3.19 3.32 -26.15
C VAL A 631 -2.87 4.73 -25.71
N HIS A 632 -3.49 5.73 -26.34
CA HIS A 632 -3.35 7.12 -25.90
C HIS A 632 -3.87 7.31 -24.48
N PHE A 633 -3.14 8.06 -23.65
CA PHE A 633 -3.58 8.35 -22.30
C PHE A 633 -4.77 9.33 -22.30
N PRO A 634 -5.87 9.05 -21.59
CA PRO A 634 -7.08 9.88 -21.63
C PRO A 634 -6.97 11.11 -20.72
N LEU A 635 -6.48 12.23 -21.28
CA LEU A 635 -6.21 13.47 -20.54
C LEU A 635 -7.46 14.15 -19.93
N ASN A 636 -8.66 13.84 -20.47
CA ASN A 636 -9.91 14.48 -20.06
C ASN A 636 -10.74 13.64 -19.08
N PHE A 637 -10.24 12.47 -18.66
CA PHE A 637 -10.97 11.58 -17.75
C PHE A 637 -11.17 12.24 -16.38
N LEU A 638 -12.40 12.39 -15.91
CA LEU A 638 -12.73 13.08 -14.64
C LEU A 638 -12.11 14.49 -14.57
N SER A 639 -12.18 15.26 -15.66
CA SER A 639 -11.63 16.62 -15.72
C SER A 639 -12.45 17.68 -14.98
N GLU A 640 -13.76 17.46 -14.82
CA GLU A 640 -14.68 18.36 -14.11
C GLU A 640 -14.74 18.08 -12.62
N GLU A 641 -14.23 16.94 -12.18
CA GLU A 641 -13.99 16.68 -10.78
C GLU A 641 -12.91 17.63 -10.29
N THR A 642 -13.34 18.71 -9.62
CA THR A 642 -12.44 19.57 -8.85
C THR A 642 -11.72 18.66 -7.87
N SER A 643 -10.44 18.43 -8.15
CA SER A 643 -9.59 17.59 -7.33
C SER A 643 -9.24 18.31 -6.02
N THR A 644 -10.25 18.40 -5.16
CA THR A 644 -10.17 18.50 -3.70
C THR A 644 -11.42 17.82 -3.15
N SER A 645 -11.74 16.62 -3.66
CA SER A 645 -12.67 15.71 -2.99
C SER A 645 -11.97 15.22 -1.72
N TRP A 646 -12.21 15.93 -0.61
CA TRP A 646 -12.00 15.64 0.83
C TRP A 646 -10.69 14.99 1.34
N ILE A 647 -9.91 14.26 0.56
CA ILE A 647 -8.59 13.71 0.89
C ILE A 647 -7.54 14.81 0.97
N VAL A 648 -7.70 15.88 0.17
CA VAL A 648 -6.90 17.11 0.36
C VAL A 648 -7.39 17.89 1.60
N ALA A 649 -8.63 17.68 2.07
CA ALA A 649 -9.12 18.27 3.31
C ALA A 649 -8.55 17.58 4.57
N LEU A 650 -8.00 16.36 4.45
CA LEU A 650 -7.09 15.80 5.45
C LEU A 650 -5.74 16.54 5.51
N PHE A 651 -5.49 17.45 4.56
CA PHE A 651 -4.40 18.42 4.57
C PHE A 651 -4.95 19.87 4.61
N LEU A 652 -5.67 20.16 5.70
CA LEU A 652 -5.77 21.43 6.43
C LEU A 652 -6.39 22.63 5.67
N GLU A 653 -7.71 22.83 5.79
CA GLU A 653 -8.27 24.19 5.82
C GLU A 653 -7.94 24.82 7.18
N ASP A 654 -7.37 26.03 7.15
CA ASP A 654 -7.13 26.82 8.37
C ASP A 654 -8.49 27.21 8.97
N PRO A 655 -8.78 26.90 10.25
CA PRO A 655 -10.04 27.30 10.89
C PRO A 655 -10.22 28.83 11.00
N ALA A 656 -9.15 29.62 10.77
CA ALA A 656 -9.21 31.08 10.78
C ALA A 656 -10.22 31.62 9.74
N GLY A 657 -11.31 32.21 10.25
CA GLY A 657 -12.39 32.80 9.44
C GLY A 657 -13.66 31.93 9.33
N ILE A 658 -13.62 30.68 9.81
CA ILE A 658 -14.79 29.79 9.88
C ILE A 658 -15.37 29.79 11.30
N PHE A 659 -14.51 29.64 12.32
CA PHE A 659 -14.88 29.65 13.73
C PHE A 659 -14.03 30.63 14.54
N GLU A 660 -14.68 31.31 15.49
CA GLU A 660 -14.03 32.15 16.50
C GLU A 660 -14.10 31.47 17.87
N LEU A 661 -12.97 31.33 18.56
CA LEU A 661 -12.95 30.83 19.95
C LEU A 661 -13.43 31.93 20.90
N VAL A 662 -14.41 31.63 21.73
CA VAL A 662 -15.05 32.60 22.65
C VAL A 662 -14.50 32.45 24.06
N GLU A 663 -14.68 31.28 24.69
CA GLU A 663 -14.28 31.01 26.07
C GLU A 663 -13.88 29.54 26.25
N VAL A 664 -12.98 29.24 27.19
CA VAL A 664 -12.66 27.86 27.58
C VAL A 664 -13.80 27.31 28.42
N VAL A 665 -14.35 26.16 28.02
CA VAL A 665 -15.46 25.50 28.72
C VAL A 665 -15.06 24.22 29.45
N GLY A 666 -13.90 23.65 29.13
CA GLY A 666 -13.37 22.48 29.84
C GLY A 666 -11.98 22.07 29.38
N ASN A 667 -11.37 21.15 30.14
CA ASN A 667 -10.14 20.46 29.75
C ASN A 667 -10.51 18.99 29.49
N GLY A 668 -10.31 18.52 28.25
CA GLY A 668 -10.45 17.12 27.88
C GLY A 668 -9.12 16.37 28.00
N THR A 669 -9.15 15.05 27.76
CA THR A 669 -7.98 14.15 27.85
C THR A 669 -6.83 14.56 26.92
N TYR A 670 -7.14 15.07 25.73
CA TYR A 670 -6.17 15.40 24.66
C TYR A 670 -5.99 16.90 24.42
N GLY A 671 -6.60 17.77 25.25
CA GLY A 671 -6.51 19.21 25.05
C GLY A 671 -7.68 20.03 25.60
N GLN A 672 -7.73 21.31 25.26
CA GLN A 672 -8.72 22.26 25.80
C GLN A 672 -9.97 22.32 24.93
N VAL A 673 -11.14 22.34 25.56
CA VAL A 673 -12.43 22.52 24.89
C VAL A 673 -12.86 23.97 25.05
N TYR A 674 -13.09 24.63 23.92
CA TYR A 674 -13.59 25.98 23.82
C TYR A 674 -15.02 25.99 23.35
N LYS A 675 -15.80 26.96 23.82
CA LYS A 675 -17.00 27.40 23.13
C LYS A 675 -16.57 28.26 21.96
N GLY A 676 -16.91 27.83 20.76
CA GLY A 676 -16.68 28.55 19.52
C GLY A 676 -17.95 29.08 18.91
N ARG A 677 -17.82 30.08 18.04
CA ARG A 677 -18.91 30.66 17.25
C ARG A 677 -18.58 30.55 15.77
N HIS A 678 -19.48 29.98 14.98
CA HIS A 678 -19.34 29.99 13.52
C HIS A 678 -19.54 31.42 13.00
N VAL A 679 -18.53 31.97 12.31
CA VAL A 679 -18.44 33.40 11.99
C VAL A 679 -19.60 33.88 11.12
N LYS A 680 -20.07 33.04 10.19
CA LYS A 680 -21.15 33.42 9.25
C LYS A 680 -22.56 33.24 9.81
N THR A 681 -22.78 32.19 10.60
CA THR A 681 -24.14 31.81 11.06
C THR A 681 -24.42 32.23 12.49
N GLY A 682 -23.39 32.60 13.26
CA GLY A 682 -23.48 32.89 14.68
C GLY A 682 -23.73 31.67 15.56
N GLN A 683 -23.85 30.47 14.97
CA GLN A 683 -24.13 29.21 15.67
C GLN A 683 -22.99 28.85 16.63
N LEU A 684 -23.33 28.43 17.84
CA LEU A 684 -22.37 27.98 18.85
C LEU A 684 -21.95 26.54 18.60
N ALA A 685 -20.67 26.24 18.85
CA ALA A 685 -20.07 24.91 18.76
C ALA A 685 -19.11 24.67 19.94
N ALA A 686 -18.92 23.42 20.32
CA ALA A 686 -17.80 23.01 21.17
C ALA A 686 -16.60 22.68 20.26
N ILE A 687 -15.45 23.27 20.54
CA ILE A 687 -14.21 23.12 19.76
C ILE A 687 -13.13 22.57 20.68
N LYS A 688 -12.82 21.28 20.53
CA LYS A 688 -11.73 20.61 21.23
C LYS A 688 -10.44 20.86 20.44
N VAL A 689 -9.54 21.66 21.01
CA VAL A 689 -8.23 21.99 20.45
C VAL A 689 -7.21 21.04 21.06
N MET A 690 -6.54 20.28 20.21
CA MET A 690 -5.60 19.23 20.59
C MET A 690 -4.25 19.48 19.91
N ASP A 691 -3.17 19.26 20.64
CA ASP A 691 -1.84 19.23 20.08
C ASP A 691 -1.67 17.88 19.39
N VAL A 692 -1.32 17.87 18.10
CA VAL A 692 -1.19 16.61 17.37
C VAL A 692 0.22 16.08 17.59
N THR A 693 0.36 15.13 18.52
CA THR A 693 1.59 14.33 18.64
C THR A 693 1.51 13.08 17.77
N GLU A 694 2.66 12.57 17.31
CA GLU A 694 2.72 11.35 16.47
C GLU A 694 2.19 10.10 17.20
N GLU A 695 2.16 10.10 18.54
CA GLU A 695 1.67 8.97 19.34
C GLU A 695 0.13 8.95 19.46
N GLU A 696 -0.52 10.10 19.42
CA GLU A 696 -1.96 10.26 19.71
C GLU A 696 -2.83 10.32 18.44
N GLU A 697 -2.21 10.37 17.25
CA GLU A 697 -2.89 10.54 15.97
C GLU A 697 -3.87 9.40 15.65
N GLU A 698 -3.56 8.15 16.00
CA GLU A 698 -4.43 6.99 15.75
C GLU A 698 -5.68 7.00 16.64
N GLU A 699 -5.53 7.38 17.90
CA GLU A 699 -6.63 7.50 18.88
C GLU A 699 -7.58 8.64 18.48
N ILE A 700 -7.00 9.78 18.08
CA ILE A 700 -7.75 10.94 17.57
C ILE A 700 -8.49 10.58 16.28
N LYS A 701 -7.86 9.84 15.36
CA LYS A 701 -8.51 9.37 14.12
C LYS A 701 -9.66 8.42 14.42
N ALA A 702 -9.48 7.51 15.38
CA ALA A 702 -10.55 6.62 15.82
C ALA A 702 -11.73 7.43 16.39
N GLU A 703 -11.49 8.40 17.27
CA GLU A 703 -12.52 9.30 17.83
C GLU A 703 -13.31 10.03 16.72
N ILE A 704 -12.60 10.61 15.74
CA ILE A 704 -13.22 11.34 14.61
C ILE A 704 -14.06 10.41 13.74
N ASN A 705 -13.55 9.21 13.42
CA ASN A 705 -14.27 8.26 12.56
C ASN A 705 -15.56 7.76 13.21
N MET A 706 -15.52 7.50 14.52
CA MET A 706 -16.70 7.10 15.29
C MET A 706 -17.74 8.22 15.31
N LEU A 707 -17.32 9.44 15.62
CA LEU A 707 -18.20 10.61 15.64
C LEU A 707 -18.83 10.86 14.27
N LYS A 708 -18.02 10.90 13.20
CA LYS A 708 -18.51 11.14 11.83
C LYS A 708 -19.57 10.13 11.39
N LYS A 709 -19.44 8.86 11.80
CA LYS A 709 -20.33 7.78 11.36
C LYS A 709 -21.61 7.69 12.18
N TYR A 710 -21.56 8.01 13.48
CA TYR A 710 -22.65 7.71 14.42
C TYR A 710 -23.29 8.95 15.08
N SER A 711 -22.73 10.15 14.90
CA SER A 711 -23.27 11.38 15.53
C SER A 711 -24.61 11.87 14.97
N HIS A 712 -25.18 11.20 13.97
CA HIS A 712 -26.48 11.58 13.40
C HIS A 712 -27.66 11.23 14.32
N HIS A 713 -27.43 10.45 15.38
CA HIS A 713 -28.46 10.10 16.35
C HIS A 713 -28.67 11.23 17.36
N ARG A 714 -29.93 11.55 17.69
CA ARG A 714 -30.28 12.70 18.54
C ARG A 714 -29.62 12.71 19.92
N ASN A 715 -29.30 11.53 20.47
CA ASN A 715 -28.71 11.34 21.80
C ASN A 715 -27.17 11.20 21.77
N ILE A 716 -26.53 11.54 20.65
CA ILE A 716 -25.07 11.65 20.51
C ILE A 716 -24.77 13.08 20.06
N ALA A 717 -23.72 13.70 20.60
CA ALA A 717 -23.36 15.06 20.19
C ALA A 717 -22.99 15.11 18.70
N THR A 718 -23.65 16.00 17.97
CA THR A 718 -23.49 16.10 16.51
C THR A 718 -22.06 16.55 16.15
N TYR A 719 -21.38 15.81 15.27
CA TYR A 719 -20.09 16.21 14.70
C TYR A 719 -20.29 17.22 13.56
N TYR A 720 -19.56 18.34 13.61
CA TYR A 720 -19.61 19.38 12.57
C TYR A 720 -18.38 19.40 11.66
N GLY A 721 -17.21 18.96 12.15
CA GLY A 721 -15.98 18.91 11.35
C GLY A 721 -14.70 18.81 12.17
N ALA A 722 -13.59 18.61 11.49
CA ALA A 722 -12.25 18.69 12.07
C ALA A 722 -11.35 19.57 11.18
N PHE A 723 -10.58 20.48 11.78
CA PHE A 723 -9.76 21.48 11.09
C PHE A 723 -8.36 21.52 11.71
N VAL A 724 -7.34 21.96 10.97
CA VAL A 724 -5.99 22.10 11.55
C VAL A 724 -5.49 23.51 11.37
N LYS A 725 -5.10 24.11 12.48
CA LYS A 725 -4.50 25.43 12.54
C LYS A 725 -2.98 25.28 12.50
N LYS A 726 -2.37 25.79 11.43
CA LYS A 726 -0.91 25.80 11.30
C LYS A 726 -0.27 26.75 12.30
N SER A 727 0.74 26.27 13.00
CA SER A 727 1.52 27.08 13.94
C SER A 727 2.72 27.74 13.26
N PRO A 728 3.26 28.85 13.80
CA PRO A 728 4.48 29.45 13.30
C PRO A 728 5.67 28.46 13.34
N PRO A 729 6.72 28.65 12.51
CA PRO A 729 7.87 27.77 12.46
C PRO A 729 8.49 27.55 13.86
N GLY A 730 8.51 26.29 14.32
CA GLY A 730 9.05 25.89 15.62
C GLY A 730 8.02 25.60 16.71
N HIS A 731 6.71 25.60 16.40
CA HIS A 731 5.62 25.13 17.27
C HIS A 731 4.77 24.08 16.54
N ASP A 732 4.16 23.15 17.28
CA ASP A 732 3.34 22.07 16.73
C ASP A 732 1.98 22.58 16.24
N ASP A 733 1.44 21.93 15.20
CA ASP A 733 0.14 22.26 14.62
C ASP A 733 -1.00 21.81 15.55
N HIS A 734 -2.10 22.56 15.56
CA HIS A 734 -3.25 22.26 16.44
C HIS A 734 -4.44 21.71 15.65
N LEU A 735 -4.99 20.58 16.08
CA LEU A 735 -6.23 20.02 15.54
C LEU A 735 -7.44 20.54 16.32
N TRP A 736 -8.44 21.01 15.59
CA TRP A 736 -9.71 21.51 16.11
C TRP A 736 -10.82 20.53 15.74
N LEU A 737 -11.35 19.82 16.73
CA LEU A 737 -12.53 18.96 16.58
C LEU A 737 -13.78 19.76 16.97
N VAL A 738 -14.68 19.98 16.00
CA VAL A 738 -15.86 20.85 16.14
C VAL A 738 -17.14 20.02 16.23
N MET A 739 -17.91 20.25 17.30
CA MET A 739 -19.12 19.48 17.61
C MET A 739 -20.22 20.33 18.25
N GLU A 740 -21.39 19.73 18.45
CA GLU A 740 -22.57 20.34 19.08
C GLU A 740 -22.24 20.88 20.48
N PHE A 741 -22.59 22.16 20.72
CA PHE A 741 -22.40 22.78 22.03
C PHE A 741 -23.55 22.44 22.98
N CYS A 742 -23.23 21.76 24.08
CA CYS A 742 -24.19 21.39 25.12
C CYS A 742 -24.14 22.39 26.29
N GLY A 743 -24.92 23.48 26.17
CA GLY A 743 -24.83 24.64 27.08
C GLY A 743 -25.26 24.41 28.54
N ALA A 744 -25.94 23.30 28.86
CA ALA A 744 -26.37 23.01 30.23
C ALA A 744 -25.34 22.18 31.03
N GLY A 745 -24.18 21.86 30.44
CA GLY A 745 -23.08 21.17 31.10
C GLY A 745 -23.29 19.67 31.27
N SER A 746 -22.41 19.03 32.05
CA SER A 746 -22.48 17.59 32.29
C SER A 746 -23.50 17.22 33.36
N VAL A 747 -23.96 15.96 33.34
CA VAL A 747 -24.84 15.44 34.40
C VAL A 747 -24.13 15.47 35.76
N THR A 748 -22.82 15.23 35.83
CA THR A 748 -22.05 15.38 37.08
C THR A 748 -22.10 16.82 37.60
N ASP A 749 -22.02 17.82 36.72
CA ASP A 749 -22.13 19.23 37.13
C ASP A 749 -23.55 19.56 37.62
N LEU A 750 -24.58 19.01 36.97
CA LEU A 750 -25.97 19.17 37.39
C LEU A 750 -26.21 18.61 38.80
N VAL A 751 -25.63 17.45 39.10
CA VAL A 751 -25.70 16.81 40.44
C VAL A 751 -25.04 17.72 41.49
N LYS A 752 -23.82 18.19 41.24
CA LYS A 752 -23.06 19.07 42.17
C LYS A 752 -23.76 20.41 42.43
N ASN A 753 -24.45 20.94 41.43
CA ASN A 753 -25.15 22.22 41.54
C ASN A 753 -26.55 22.10 42.17
N THR A 754 -27.02 20.87 42.44
CA THR A 754 -28.31 20.62 43.09
C THR A 754 -28.15 20.54 44.61
N LYS A 755 -29.05 21.18 45.36
CA LYS A 755 -29.05 21.12 46.83
C LYS A 755 -29.14 19.67 47.32
N GLY A 756 -28.09 19.20 48.00
CA GLY A 756 -27.99 17.83 48.50
C GLY A 756 -27.20 16.88 47.60
N ASN A 757 -26.57 17.38 46.53
CA ASN A 757 -25.75 16.59 45.60
C ASN A 757 -26.49 15.38 45.02
N SER A 758 -27.77 15.53 44.69
CA SER A 758 -28.63 14.42 44.27
C SER A 758 -29.73 14.94 43.34
N LEU A 759 -30.07 14.16 42.31
CA LEU A 759 -31.19 14.45 41.41
C LEU A 759 -32.45 13.70 41.84
N LYS A 760 -33.61 14.26 41.50
CA LYS A 760 -34.89 13.58 41.72
C LYS A 760 -34.97 12.32 40.86
N GLU A 761 -35.63 11.28 41.38
CA GLU A 761 -35.81 9.99 40.69
C GLU A 761 -36.37 10.15 39.27
N ASP A 762 -37.36 11.02 39.06
CA ASP A 762 -37.94 11.27 37.73
C ASP A 762 -36.92 11.84 36.73
N TRP A 763 -35.96 12.64 37.21
CA TRP A 763 -34.91 13.24 36.38
C TRP A 763 -33.84 12.21 36.04
N ILE A 764 -33.47 11.37 37.02
CA ILE A 764 -32.56 10.23 36.81
C ILE A 764 -33.15 9.26 35.79
N ALA A 765 -34.44 8.93 35.92
CA ALA A 765 -35.15 8.06 34.99
C ALA A 765 -35.17 8.64 33.57
N TYR A 766 -35.40 9.95 33.42
CA TYR A 766 -35.32 10.64 32.13
C TYR A 766 -33.92 10.52 31.51
N ILE A 767 -32.87 10.84 32.27
CA ILE A 767 -31.47 10.80 31.80
C ILE A 767 -31.10 9.37 31.38
N CYS A 768 -31.41 8.37 32.21
CA CYS A 768 -31.11 6.97 31.90
C CYS A 768 -31.83 6.50 30.63
N ARG A 769 -33.10 6.87 30.46
CA ARG A 769 -33.86 6.52 29.24
C ARG A 769 -33.20 7.09 27.98
N GLU A 770 -32.74 8.33 28.02
CA GLU A 770 -32.08 8.95 26.87
C GLU A 770 -30.69 8.39 26.59
N ILE A 771 -29.90 8.07 27.64
CA ILE A 771 -28.63 7.35 27.48
C ILE A 771 -28.86 5.99 26.81
N LEU A 772 -29.86 5.22 27.26
CA LEU A 772 -30.21 3.93 26.67
C LEU A 772 -30.59 4.03 25.19
N ARG A 773 -31.24 5.12 24.76
CA ARG A 773 -31.52 5.38 23.34
C ARG A 773 -30.23 5.57 22.54
N GLY A 774 -29.28 6.35 23.06
CA GLY A 774 -27.95 6.52 22.46
C GLY A 774 -27.15 5.21 22.40
N LEU A 775 -27.09 4.47 23.51
CA LEU A 775 -26.41 3.18 23.58
C LEU A 775 -27.05 2.14 22.66
N SER A 776 -28.38 2.08 22.58
CA SER A 776 -29.08 1.17 21.66
C SER A 776 -28.67 1.43 20.20
N HIS A 777 -28.56 2.69 19.79
CA HIS A 777 -28.07 3.06 18.47
C HIS A 777 -26.63 2.57 18.23
N LEU A 778 -25.72 2.79 19.18
CA LEU A 778 -24.33 2.33 19.09
C LEU A 778 -24.25 0.79 19.04
N HIS A 779 -24.94 0.10 19.95
CA HIS A 779 -24.91 -1.35 20.10
C HIS A 779 -25.49 -2.07 18.88
N GLN A 780 -26.53 -1.51 18.25
CA GLN A 780 -27.08 -2.01 16.97
C GLN A 780 -26.03 -2.00 15.86
N HIS A 781 -25.20 -0.95 15.82
CA HIS A 781 -24.08 -0.82 14.89
C HIS A 781 -22.81 -1.48 15.39
N LYS A 782 -22.92 -2.38 16.38
CA LYS A 782 -21.79 -3.12 16.93
C LYS A 782 -20.73 -2.19 17.51
N VAL A 783 -21.10 -1.10 18.16
CA VAL A 783 -20.17 -0.19 18.84
C VAL A 783 -20.36 -0.31 20.36
N ILE A 784 -19.28 -0.36 21.13
CA ILE A 784 -19.29 -0.24 22.61
C ILE A 784 -18.64 1.09 22.99
N HIS A 785 -19.27 1.87 23.86
CA HIS A 785 -18.79 3.20 24.26
C HIS A 785 -17.61 3.14 25.25
N ARG A 786 -17.69 2.25 26.25
CA ARG A 786 -16.63 1.92 27.24
C ARG A 786 -16.27 2.99 28.28
N ASP A 787 -16.87 4.17 28.26
CA ASP A 787 -16.65 5.22 29.27
C ASP A 787 -17.92 6.01 29.61
N ILE A 788 -19.01 5.29 29.89
CA ILE A 788 -20.27 5.89 30.35
C ILE A 788 -20.14 6.32 31.82
N LYS A 789 -20.24 7.62 32.06
CA LYS A 789 -20.21 8.28 33.39
C LYS A 789 -20.91 9.64 33.32
N GLY A 790 -21.28 10.22 34.46
CA GLY A 790 -21.98 11.52 34.48
C GLY A 790 -21.24 12.68 33.79
N GLN A 791 -19.91 12.59 33.66
CA GLN A 791 -19.07 13.58 32.97
C GLN A 791 -19.20 13.52 31.44
N ASN A 792 -19.43 12.33 30.88
CA ASN A 792 -19.52 12.09 29.43
C ASN A 792 -20.98 12.08 28.94
N VAL A 793 -21.91 12.53 29.80
CA VAL A 793 -23.31 12.74 29.48
C VAL A 793 -23.59 14.22 29.64
N LEU A 794 -23.80 14.93 28.53
CA LEU A 794 -24.06 16.36 28.51
C LEU A 794 -25.53 16.67 28.22
N LEU A 795 -25.96 17.87 28.62
CA LEU A 795 -27.30 18.39 28.36
C LEU A 795 -27.22 19.64 27.48
N THR A 796 -28.09 19.72 26.47
CA THR A 796 -28.32 20.97 25.73
C THR A 796 -29.19 21.93 26.57
N GLU A 797 -29.28 23.19 26.16
CA GLU A 797 -30.16 24.17 26.82
C GLU A 797 -31.65 23.75 26.79
N ASN A 798 -32.03 22.89 25.84
CA ASN A 798 -33.36 22.31 25.73
C ASN A 798 -33.54 21.01 26.54
N ALA A 799 -32.60 20.72 27.45
CA ALA A 799 -32.54 19.50 28.27
C ALA A 799 -32.47 18.18 27.47
N GLU A 800 -31.90 18.22 26.25
CA GLU A 800 -31.63 17.00 25.49
C GLU A 800 -30.33 16.36 25.97
N VAL A 801 -30.36 15.05 26.21
CA VAL A 801 -29.20 14.29 26.69
C VAL A 801 -28.35 13.81 25.51
N LYS A 802 -27.06 14.13 25.55
CA LYS A 802 -26.06 13.83 24.52
C LYS A 802 -24.91 13.03 25.12
N LEU A 803 -24.59 11.89 24.50
CA LEU A 803 -23.36 11.16 24.77
C LEU A 803 -22.19 11.83 24.05
N VAL A 804 -21.08 11.96 24.75
CA VAL A 804 -19.82 12.53 24.26
C VAL A 804 -18.63 11.64 24.64
N ASP A 805 -17.46 11.94 24.07
CA ASP A 805 -16.17 11.30 24.34
C ASP A 805 -16.08 9.82 23.90
N PHE A 806 -15.71 9.63 22.63
CA PHE A 806 -15.58 8.31 21.99
C PHE A 806 -14.13 7.81 21.92
N GLY A 807 -13.19 8.49 22.61
CA GLY A 807 -11.75 8.20 22.50
C GLY A 807 -11.33 6.77 22.85
N VAL A 808 -12.17 6.03 23.58
CA VAL A 808 -11.94 4.63 23.97
C VAL A 808 -12.97 3.63 23.41
N SER A 809 -13.85 4.08 22.51
CA SER A 809 -14.92 3.26 21.93
C SER A 809 -14.38 2.20 20.94
N ALA A 810 -15.12 1.10 20.73
CA ALA A 810 -14.69 0.03 19.82
C ALA A 810 -15.83 -0.62 19.01
N GLN A 811 -15.54 -1.04 17.77
CA GLN A 811 -16.46 -1.74 16.86
C GLN A 811 -16.34 -3.28 16.98
N LEU A 812 -17.45 -4.01 16.91
CA LEU A 812 -17.56 -5.48 17.00
C LEU A 812 -17.78 -6.15 15.63
N ASP A 813 -16.79 -6.15 14.74
CA ASP A 813 -16.87 -6.94 13.49
C ASP A 813 -16.28 -8.36 13.63
N ARG A 814 -16.72 -9.24 12.71
CA ARG A 814 -16.83 -10.71 12.79
C ARG A 814 -15.55 -11.52 12.54
N THR A 815 -14.37 -10.99 12.88
CA THR A 815 -13.09 -11.73 12.91
C THR A 815 -12.54 -11.73 14.32
N VAL A 816 -12.32 -12.92 14.87
CA VAL A 816 -11.89 -13.14 16.26
C VAL A 816 -10.54 -12.47 16.56
N GLY A 817 -10.48 -11.74 17.67
CA GLY A 817 -9.28 -11.22 18.35
C GLY A 817 -9.24 -9.68 18.35
N ARG A 818 -9.23 -8.94 19.46
CA ARG A 818 -8.86 -9.16 20.87
C ARG A 818 -9.53 -8.02 21.68
N ARG A 819 -10.23 -8.31 22.79
CA ARG A 819 -10.85 -7.27 23.67
C ARG A 819 -10.56 -7.55 25.14
N ASN A 820 -9.31 -7.35 25.46
CA ASN A 820 -8.66 -7.70 26.72
C ASN A 820 -7.90 -6.48 27.28
N THR A 821 -8.26 -5.27 26.83
CA THR A 821 -7.64 -4.01 27.28
C THR A 821 -8.41 -3.40 28.44
N PHE A 822 -7.73 -3.20 29.57
CA PHE A 822 -8.22 -2.52 30.77
C PHE A 822 -8.40 -1.02 30.49
N ILE A 823 -9.56 -0.60 29.96
CA ILE A 823 -9.85 0.79 29.57
C ILE A 823 -11.26 1.19 30.06
N GLY A 824 -11.38 2.40 30.59
CA GLY A 824 -12.60 2.97 31.18
C GLY A 824 -12.31 3.63 32.53
N THR A 825 -13.28 4.32 33.12
CA THR A 825 -13.08 4.95 34.43
C THR A 825 -13.28 3.93 35.58
N PRO A 826 -12.27 3.64 36.42
CA PRO A 826 -12.25 2.47 37.32
C PRO A 826 -13.48 2.24 38.21
N TYR A 827 -14.13 3.30 38.69
CA TYR A 827 -15.32 3.17 39.54
C TYR A 827 -16.61 2.82 38.79
N TRP A 828 -16.64 2.99 37.46
CA TRP A 828 -17.78 2.69 36.59
C TRP A 828 -17.57 1.43 35.74
N MET A 829 -16.39 0.81 35.82
CA MET A 829 -16.04 -0.38 35.02
C MET A 829 -16.76 -1.63 35.54
N ALA A 830 -17.17 -2.49 34.62
CA ALA A 830 -17.77 -3.78 34.95
C ALA A 830 -16.68 -4.79 35.41
N PRO A 831 -17.00 -5.74 36.29
CA PRO A 831 -16.03 -6.72 36.80
C PRO A 831 -15.31 -7.50 35.70
N GLU A 832 -16.01 -7.83 34.61
CA GLU A 832 -15.45 -8.51 33.44
C GLU A 832 -14.43 -7.66 32.66
N VAL A 833 -14.56 -6.33 32.69
CA VAL A 833 -13.58 -5.41 32.10
C VAL A 833 -12.33 -5.34 32.97
N ILE A 834 -12.51 -5.33 34.30
CA ILE A 834 -11.41 -5.32 35.28
C ILE A 834 -10.61 -6.62 35.19
N ALA A 835 -11.30 -7.77 35.07
CA ALA A 835 -10.70 -9.09 34.98
C ALA A 835 -9.85 -9.32 33.69
N CYS A 836 -9.93 -8.42 32.71
CA CYS A 836 -9.10 -8.50 31.50
C CYS A 836 -7.62 -8.17 31.76
N ASP A 837 -7.28 -7.46 32.84
CA ASP A 837 -5.89 -7.15 33.20
C ASP A 837 -5.14 -8.39 33.74
N GLU A 838 -5.86 -9.29 34.42
CA GLU A 838 -5.30 -10.50 35.02
C GLU A 838 -5.32 -11.70 34.07
N ASN A 839 -6.27 -11.76 33.13
CA ASN A 839 -6.41 -12.84 32.16
C ASN A 839 -6.57 -12.32 30.72
N PRO A 840 -5.54 -12.45 29.88
CA PRO A 840 -5.58 -12.05 28.47
C PRO A 840 -6.64 -12.79 27.63
N ASP A 841 -7.18 -13.91 28.09
CA ASP A 841 -8.23 -14.66 27.38
C ASP A 841 -9.65 -14.21 27.75
N SER A 842 -9.80 -13.34 28.75
CA SER A 842 -11.09 -12.75 29.12
C SER A 842 -11.53 -11.72 28.08
N THR A 843 -12.84 -11.67 27.79
CA THR A 843 -13.44 -10.71 26.85
C THR A 843 -14.73 -10.15 27.41
N TYR A 844 -15.12 -8.95 26.96
CA TYR A 844 -16.38 -8.30 27.33
C TYR A 844 -17.15 -7.78 26.10
N ASP A 845 -18.47 -7.63 26.27
CA ASP A 845 -19.43 -7.18 25.25
C ASP A 845 -20.14 -5.88 25.65
N TYR A 846 -21.16 -5.48 24.91
CA TYR A 846 -21.90 -4.23 25.12
C TYR A 846 -22.58 -4.12 26.50
N ARG A 847 -22.71 -5.23 27.25
CA ARG A 847 -23.26 -5.24 28.61
C ARG A 847 -22.39 -4.45 29.59
N SER A 848 -21.11 -4.24 29.28
CA SER A 848 -20.25 -3.37 30.08
C SER A 848 -20.76 -1.93 30.16
N ASP A 849 -21.31 -1.38 29.06
CA ASP A 849 -21.90 -0.03 29.05
C ASP A 849 -23.16 0.05 29.92
N ILE A 850 -23.92 -1.05 30.00
CA ILE A 850 -25.13 -1.14 30.83
C ILE A 850 -24.77 -1.15 32.31
N TRP A 851 -23.68 -1.84 32.69
CA TRP A 851 -23.13 -1.76 34.04
C TRP A 851 -22.71 -0.33 34.39
N SER A 852 -21.92 0.31 33.52
CA SER A 852 -21.46 1.69 33.71
C SER A 852 -22.62 2.69 33.82
N LEU A 853 -23.70 2.49 33.07
CA LEU A 853 -24.94 3.26 33.22
C LEU A 853 -25.58 3.05 34.61
N GLY A 854 -25.60 1.81 35.13
CA GLY A 854 -26.08 1.53 36.48
C GLY A 854 -25.32 2.29 37.56
N ILE A 855 -23.98 2.35 37.44
CA ILE A 855 -23.15 3.16 38.34
C ILE A 855 -23.40 4.66 38.15
N THR A 856 -23.60 5.11 36.92
CA THR A 856 -23.95 6.51 36.61
C THR A 856 -25.29 6.91 37.26
N ALA A 857 -26.29 6.02 37.27
CA ALA A 857 -27.55 6.28 37.94
C ALA A 857 -27.36 6.44 39.46
N ILE A 858 -26.51 5.61 40.08
CA ILE A 858 -26.14 5.74 41.50
C ILE A 858 -25.40 7.05 41.76
N GLU A 859 -24.43 7.40 40.92
CA GLU A 859 -23.72 8.69 40.98
C GLU A 859 -24.71 9.87 41.00
N THR A 860 -25.74 9.83 40.15
CA THR A 860 -26.75 10.89 40.09
C THR A 860 -27.72 10.92 41.28
N ALA A 861 -27.92 9.79 41.96
CA ALA A 861 -28.79 9.68 43.12
C ALA A 861 -28.07 10.01 44.44
N GLU A 862 -26.80 9.63 44.58
CA GLU A 862 -26.04 9.68 45.83
C GLU A 862 -24.95 10.77 45.82
N GLY A 863 -24.69 11.41 44.67
CA GLY A 863 -23.70 12.50 44.53
C GLY A 863 -22.26 12.04 44.34
N ALA A 864 -22.03 10.74 44.37
CA ALA A 864 -20.74 10.11 44.10
C ALA A 864 -20.94 8.67 43.62
N PRO A 865 -20.03 8.12 42.79
CA PRO A 865 -19.98 6.69 42.56
C PRO A 865 -19.64 5.97 43.87
N ARG A 866 -20.19 4.77 44.10
CA ARG A 866 -19.86 3.99 45.30
C ARG A 866 -18.39 3.60 45.31
N LYS A 867 -17.67 4.00 46.36
CA LYS A 867 -16.24 3.65 46.56
C LYS A 867 -16.13 2.19 47.01
N TYR A 868 -15.31 1.40 46.33
CA TYR A 868 -14.81 0.14 46.87
C TYR A 868 -14.04 0.44 48.18
N SER A 869 -14.36 -0.25 49.27
CA SER A 869 -13.67 -0.05 50.56
C SER A 869 -12.19 -0.40 50.44
N THR A 870 -11.34 0.48 50.98
CA THR A 870 -9.86 0.46 50.95
C THR A 870 -9.22 -0.90 51.23
N VAL A 871 -8.60 -1.49 50.22
CA VAL A 871 -7.43 -2.38 50.32
C VAL A 871 -6.47 -2.02 49.17
N SER A 872 -5.17 -1.98 49.46
CA SER A 872 -4.03 -1.62 48.59
C SER A 872 -4.16 -2.04 47.11
N PRO A 873 -3.64 -1.25 46.12
CA PRO A 873 -3.81 -1.48 44.68
C PRO A 873 -3.13 -2.75 44.10
N HIS A 874 -2.66 -3.70 44.91
CA HIS A 874 -1.95 -4.89 44.42
C HIS A 874 -2.36 -6.24 45.03
N THR A 875 -3.55 -6.37 45.65
CA THR A 875 -4.03 -7.70 46.10
C THR A 875 -5.56 -7.78 46.12
N HIS A 876 -6.10 -8.64 45.25
CA HIS A 876 -7.44 -9.24 45.26
C HIS A 876 -8.65 -8.29 45.42
N LEU A 877 -9.27 -7.92 44.30
CA LEU A 877 -10.68 -7.51 44.28
C LEU A 877 -11.56 -8.77 44.43
N THR A 878 -11.81 -9.21 45.67
CA THR A 878 -12.96 -10.09 45.93
C THR A 878 -14.25 -9.30 45.66
N PRO A 879 -15.21 -9.82 44.86
CA PRO A 879 -16.52 -9.19 44.75
C PRO A 879 -17.20 -9.24 46.11
N LEU A 880 -17.38 -8.07 46.73
CA LEU A 880 -18.28 -7.92 47.87
C LEU A 880 -19.71 -8.09 47.37
N TYR A 881 -20.15 -9.35 47.26
CA TYR A 881 -21.56 -9.70 47.36
C TYR A 881 -22.01 -9.34 48.78
N TYR A 882 -22.48 -8.11 48.98
CA TYR A 882 -23.35 -7.81 50.12
C TYR A 882 -24.80 -7.99 49.67
N PRO A 883 -25.57 -8.85 50.33
CA PRO A 883 -27.02 -8.89 50.15
C PRO A 883 -27.61 -7.53 50.49
N ILE A 884 -28.68 -7.16 49.78
CA ILE A 884 -29.61 -6.13 50.24
C ILE A 884 -30.12 -6.59 51.62
N HIS A 885 -29.54 -6.08 52.70
CA HIS A 885 -30.08 -6.26 54.04
C HIS A 885 -31.29 -5.34 54.20
N LEU A 886 -32.43 -5.80 53.70
CA LEU A 886 -33.71 -5.48 54.32
C LEU A 886 -33.69 -6.07 55.72
N GLN A 887 -33.53 -5.23 56.74
CA GLN A 887 -33.75 -5.64 58.13
C GLN A 887 -35.25 -5.93 58.32
N HIS A 888 -35.65 -7.18 58.11
CA HIS A 888 -36.89 -7.72 58.67
C HIS A 888 -36.56 -8.38 60.01
N THR A 889 -36.82 -7.66 61.10
CA THR A 889 -37.05 -8.29 62.42
C THR A 889 -38.56 -8.51 62.57
N HIS A 890 -38.97 -9.78 62.65
CA HIS A 890 -40.34 -10.16 62.98
C HIS A 890 -40.75 -9.60 64.36
N THR A 891 -41.83 -8.80 64.41
CA THR A 891 -43.02 -9.08 65.24
C THR A 891 -44.15 -8.10 64.92
N HIS A 892 -45.33 -8.68 64.68
CA HIS A 892 -46.68 -8.12 64.80
C HIS A 892 -47.23 -7.08 63.79
N THR A 893 -48.33 -7.54 63.17
CA THR A 893 -49.57 -6.84 62.82
C THR A 893 -49.63 -5.85 61.65
N HIS A 894 -50.46 -6.24 60.69
CA HIS A 894 -51.29 -5.43 59.78
C HIS A 894 -50.64 -4.57 58.69
N SER A 895 -51.06 -4.89 57.46
CA SER A 895 -51.31 -4.02 56.29
C SER A 895 -50.47 -2.75 56.15
N HIS A 896 -49.70 -2.63 55.06
CA HIS A 896 -49.96 -1.66 53.99
C HIS A 896 -48.92 -1.77 52.87
N GLU A 897 -49.41 -1.56 51.65
CA GLU A 897 -48.65 -1.36 50.42
C GLU A 897 -47.72 -0.13 50.48
N THR A 898 -46.79 -0.05 49.51
CA THR A 898 -45.98 1.10 49.04
C THR A 898 -44.81 1.55 49.95
N ALA A 899 -43.62 1.93 49.44
CA ALA A 899 -43.31 2.62 48.19
C ALA A 899 -41.90 2.29 47.64
N LEU A 900 -41.86 1.76 46.41
CA LEU A 900 -40.83 2.01 45.40
C LEU A 900 -41.64 2.33 44.14
N SER A 901 -41.32 3.42 43.44
CA SER A 901 -42.15 3.86 42.32
C SER A 901 -42.22 2.73 41.26
N PRO A 902 -43.41 2.43 40.69
CA PRO A 902 -43.55 1.44 39.63
C PRO A 902 -42.70 1.73 38.38
N ALA A 903 -42.21 2.97 38.21
CA ALA A 903 -41.43 3.38 37.05
C ALA A 903 -40.06 2.70 36.99
N LEU A 904 -39.36 2.57 38.13
CA LEU A 904 -38.05 1.91 38.20
C LEU A 904 -38.11 0.38 38.01
N LYS A 905 -39.24 -0.25 38.36
CA LYS A 905 -39.44 -1.69 38.13
C LYS A 905 -39.69 -2.05 36.67
N ASN A 906 -40.20 -1.12 35.85
CA ASN A 906 -40.47 -1.37 34.44
C ASN A 906 -39.25 -1.15 33.54
N THR A 907 -38.27 -0.35 33.94
CA THR A 907 -37.05 -0.11 33.14
C THR A 907 -36.12 -1.33 33.08
N PHE A 908 -36.15 -2.21 34.09
CA PHE A 908 -35.25 -3.37 34.20
C PHE A 908 -35.88 -4.72 33.79
N ARG A 909 -37.03 -4.71 33.11
CA ARG A 909 -37.74 -5.95 32.71
C ARG A 909 -37.82 -6.21 31.20
N ILE A 910 -37.02 -5.50 30.40
CA ILE A 910 -36.80 -5.85 28.99
C ILE A 910 -35.29 -5.81 28.70
N THR A 911 -34.63 -6.93 28.96
CA THR A 911 -33.42 -7.43 28.28
C THR A 911 -33.39 -8.93 28.43
#